data_AF-A0AA36BM14-F1
#
_entry.id   AF-A0AA36BM14-F1
#
_cell.length_a   1.000
_cell.length_b   1.000
_cell.length_c   1.000
_cell.angle_alpha   90.00
_cell.angle_beta   90.00
_cell.angle_gamma   90.00
#
_symmetry.space_group_name_H-M   'P 1'
#
loop_
_entity.id
_entity.type
_entity.pdbx_description
1 polymer ?
#
loop_
_entity_poly.entity_id
_entity_poly.type
_entity_poly.pdbx_seq_one_letter_code
_entity_poly.pdbx_strand_id
1 'polypeptide(L)'
;MFSLHILYSLDTTKYNMDSAEKQDIGNLAASIDYFTNSLYQAVATGTNENVFMSPFSVATVLSMVYLGARQNSAKQFENVLKITSNPDSVALAFKEYFSLLKNTDKLVTSNLVNRLYASEIFPISEDYKNNMVKYFFSDIENVDFITNTEKTRITINDWVKNNTNNKITDLLPSGSLTTLTVLVLINAVYFKGMWAEKFLEQATSSRKFYLSSEKTVSHDFMYISEDFNTKISNNYKVVELFYRGKAFSMFVILPNEINGLAALEKEINAEFLKDIVDRKGFQMMGLDLHMPKFRLESSFKLRDVLKKLGLSDIFDSRKADLSGMSDGKKNTYASEMFHKAFVNVNEEGTEAAAASAMERRKVLGRFVINCMDFDVNHPFTFLIVDNRTKMIHFIDTIVYDMDSAEKQDIGNLAASIDYFTNSLYQAVATGTNENVFMSPFSVATVLSMVYLGARQNSAKQFENVLKITSNPDSVALAFKEYFSLLKNSDKLVTFNSVNRLYASEKFPISEDYKNNMVKYFFSDIENVDFITNAEKTRITINDWVKNNTNNKITDLLPSGSLTPQSVLVLINAVYFKGIIKYAKISLESSFKLGDVLKKLGLPDIFDPLKADLSGMTGGEKNIYASEMFHKAFVDVNEEGTEAAAASGMVVSNYMSRIGMQFDVNHPFTFLVVDDRTKMIHFIDTTIYEGTEAAAASGMVVSNYMSRIGMQFDVNHPFTFLVVDDRTKMIHFIDTIVYNMDSAEKQDIGNLAASIDYFTNSLYQAVATGTNENVFMSPFSVATVLSMVYLGARQNSAKQFENVLKITSNPDSVALAFKEYFSLLKNSDKLVTFNSVNRLYASEKFPISEDYKNNMVKYFFSDIENVDFMTNAEKTRITINDWVKNNTNNKITDLLPSGSLTPQSVLVLINAVYFKGTWAEIFSEEATSSRKFYLSSDKTVSHDFMYISKGFNTKISDNYKVVELPYIGKAFSMFVILPNEINGLAALEKEINAQFLKDIVDRKGFKMMGLELHMPKFCLESSFKLGDVLKKLGLSDIFDPLKADLSGMTGGEKNIYASEMFHKAFVDVNEEGTEAAAATGMVVILQSLEIFINRMDFDVNHPFTFLIVDNRTKMIHFIGKVTNPST
;
A
#
# COMPACT_ATOMS: atom_id res chain seq x y z
N MET A 1 3.51 -54.75 -0.58
CA MET A 1 3.57 -54.89 0.90
C MET A 1 5.05 -54.80 1.29
N PHE A 2 5.41 -54.14 2.39
CA PHE A 2 6.80 -53.79 2.78
C PHE A 2 7.58 -52.85 1.82
N SER A 3 7.23 -51.55 1.80
CA SER A 3 8.15 -50.45 1.45
C SER A 3 7.54 -49.05 1.73
N LEU A 4 6.87 -48.85 2.87
CA LEU A 4 6.11 -47.61 3.13
C LEU A 4 6.06 -47.25 4.63
N HIS A 5 7.24 -46.99 5.21
CA HIS A 5 7.40 -46.63 6.64
C HIS A 5 8.66 -45.77 6.96
N ILE A 6 9.39 -45.27 5.94
CA ILE A 6 10.66 -44.54 6.14
C ILE A 6 10.68 -43.26 5.28
N LEU A 7 9.66 -42.40 5.45
CA LEU A 7 9.65 -41.03 4.89
C LEU A 7 8.99 -40.00 5.82
N TYR A 8 8.81 -40.34 7.11
CA TYR A 8 8.32 -39.44 8.16
C TYR A 8 9.35 -39.16 9.27
N SER A 9 10.63 -39.46 9.02
CA SER A 9 11.72 -38.76 9.70
C SER A 9 11.84 -37.35 9.08
N LEU A 10 11.14 -36.37 9.67
CA LEU A 10 11.40 -34.95 9.39
C LEU A 10 12.91 -34.68 9.55
N ASP A 11 13.50 -33.94 8.61
CA ASP A 11 14.91 -33.54 8.71
C ASP A 11 15.10 -32.46 9.79
N THR A 12 15.13 -32.95 11.02
CA THR A 12 15.45 -32.22 12.25
C THR A 12 16.96 -32.19 12.51
N THR A 13 17.78 -32.74 11.61
CA THR A 13 19.18 -33.08 11.89
C THR A 13 20.14 -31.89 11.93
N LYS A 14 19.68 -30.69 11.52
CA LYS A 14 20.47 -29.45 11.61
C LYS A 14 20.61 -28.86 13.02
N TYR A 15 19.92 -29.39 14.04
CA TYR A 15 20.11 -29.00 15.44
C TYR A 15 20.39 -30.18 16.39
N ASN A 16 21.69 -30.50 16.54
CA ASN A 16 22.19 -31.36 17.60
C ASN A 16 22.18 -30.63 18.97
N MET A 17 20.99 -30.44 19.54
CA MET A 17 20.84 -30.14 20.96
C MET A 17 21.23 -31.37 21.80
N ASP A 18 21.81 -31.17 22.98
CA ASP A 18 22.15 -32.26 23.90
C ASP A 18 20.89 -32.90 24.52
N SER A 19 21.07 -34.10 25.06
CA SER A 19 20.13 -34.84 25.89
C SER A 19 19.53 -34.04 27.05
N ALA A 20 20.34 -33.21 27.72
CA ALA A 20 19.90 -32.35 28.82
C ALA A 20 19.01 -31.18 28.33
N GLU A 21 19.47 -30.41 27.34
CA GLU A 21 18.72 -29.29 26.74
C GLU A 21 17.35 -29.76 26.21
N LYS A 22 17.30 -30.93 25.57
CA LYS A 22 16.06 -31.57 25.10
C LYS A 22 15.12 -31.94 26.25
N GLN A 23 15.65 -32.34 27.41
CA GLN A 23 14.83 -32.68 28.57
C GLN A 23 14.26 -31.43 29.23
N ASP A 24 15.05 -30.36 29.42
CA ASP A 24 14.60 -29.15 30.09
C ASP A 24 13.64 -28.29 29.23
N ILE A 25 13.87 -28.20 27.91
CA ILE A 25 12.89 -27.62 26.98
C ILE A 25 11.59 -28.48 26.95
N GLY A 26 11.70 -29.81 27.04
CA GLY A 26 10.54 -30.72 27.09
C GLY A 26 9.73 -30.57 28.38
N ASN A 27 10.39 -30.42 29.53
CA ASN A 27 9.76 -30.10 30.81
C ASN A 27 9.03 -28.76 30.73
N LEU A 28 9.68 -27.73 30.18
CA LEU A 28 9.11 -26.40 30.01
C LEU A 28 7.87 -26.40 29.11
N ALA A 29 7.89 -27.16 28.00
CA ALA A 29 6.72 -27.32 27.14
C ALA A 29 5.53 -27.91 27.90
N ALA A 30 5.72 -29.01 28.64
CA ALA A 30 4.66 -29.64 29.43
C ALA A 30 4.07 -28.71 30.52
N SER A 31 4.91 -27.91 31.18
CA SER A 31 4.45 -26.85 32.11
C SER A 31 3.61 -25.78 31.39
N ILE A 32 4.04 -25.34 30.21
CA ILE A 32 3.33 -24.32 29.41
C ILE A 32 2.02 -24.86 28.83
N ASP A 33 1.94 -26.12 28.41
CA ASP A 33 0.70 -26.73 27.92
C ASP A 33 -0.34 -26.91 29.05
N TYR A 34 0.10 -27.26 30.26
CA TYR A 34 -0.77 -27.25 31.45
C TYR A 34 -1.26 -25.84 31.78
N PHE A 35 -0.35 -24.87 31.80
CA PHE A 35 -0.69 -23.48 32.10
C PHE A 35 -1.60 -22.87 31.02
N THR A 36 -1.40 -23.23 29.74
CA THR A 36 -2.28 -22.90 28.61
C THR A 36 -3.73 -23.27 28.92
N ASN A 37 -3.97 -24.53 29.26
CA ASN A 37 -5.31 -24.99 29.65
C ASN A 37 -5.88 -24.20 30.83
N SER A 38 -5.09 -24.05 31.91
CA SER A 38 -5.57 -23.36 33.12
C SER A 38 -5.88 -21.88 32.87
N LEU A 39 -5.05 -21.19 32.09
CA LEU A 39 -5.22 -19.77 31.75
C LEU A 39 -6.41 -19.58 30.82
N TYR A 40 -6.50 -20.37 29.75
CA TYR A 40 -7.61 -20.36 28.78
C TYR A 40 -8.96 -20.59 29.46
N GLN A 41 -9.08 -21.63 30.31
CA GLN A 41 -10.29 -21.91 31.09
C GLN A 41 -10.66 -20.78 32.09
N ALA A 42 -9.72 -19.90 32.43
CA ALA A 42 -9.94 -18.76 33.31
C ALA A 42 -10.25 -17.44 32.57
N VAL A 43 -10.16 -17.42 31.23
CA VAL A 43 -10.50 -16.24 30.39
C VAL A 43 -11.63 -16.50 29.37
N ALA A 44 -11.74 -17.70 28.80
CA ALA A 44 -12.70 -17.99 27.72
C ALA A 44 -14.05 -18.51 28.24
N THR A 45 -14.02 -19.39 29.23
CA THR A 45 -15.18 -20.22 29.64
C THR A 45 -16.38 -19.38 30.10
N GLY A 46 -17.43 -19.36 29.26
CA GLY A 46 -18.66 -18.60 29.52
C GLY A 46 -18.64 -17.14 29.03
N THR A 47 -17.66 -16.76 28.21
CA THR A 47 -17.68 -15.50 27.44
C THR A 47 -18.37 -15.71 26.08
N ASN A 48 -18.88 -14.63 25.50
CA ASN A 48 -19.43 -14.59 24.13
C ASN A 48 -18.56 -13.72 23.21
N GLU A 49 -17.26 -13.63 23.51
CA GLU A 49 -16.28 -12.72 22.87
C GLU A 49 -15.14 -13.53 22.25
N ASN A 50 -14.32 -12.90 21.39
CA ASN A 50 -13.13 -13.57 20.82
C ASN A 50 -11.93 -13.46 21.78
N VAL A 51 -11.22 -14.56 22.03
CA VAL A 51 -10.29 -14.69 23.17
C VAL A 51 -8.87 -15.06 22.71
N PHE A 52 -8.24 -14.18 21.92
CA PHE A 52 -6.90 -14.42 21.40
C PHE A 52 -5.80 -14.16 22.43
N MET A 53 -4.97 -15.15 22.76
CA MET A 53 -3.84 -14.92 23.67
C MET A 53 -2.61 -15.79 23.40
N SER A 54 -1.46 -15.39 23.99
CA SER A 54 -0.25 -16.21 24.05
C SER A 54 0.06 -16.65 25.50
N PRO A 55 -0.31 -17.89 25.89
CA PRO A 55 0.04 -18.45 27.18
C PRO A 55 1.55 -18.58 27.35
N PHE A 56 2.29 -18.91 26.27
CA PHE A 56 3.75 -18.92 26.25
C PHE A 56 4.35 -17.57 26.69
N SER A 57 3.85 -16.48 26.11
CA SER A 57 4.34 -15.14 26.44
C SER A 57 3.99 -14.79 27.89
N VAL A 58 2.76 -15.04 28.33
CA VAL A 58 2.34 -14.83 29.72
C VAL A 58 3.22 -15.63 30.69
N ALA A 59 3.47 -16.92 30.41
CA ALA A 59 4.35 -17.78 31.20
C ALA A 59 5.79 -17.26 31.25
N THR A 60 6.30 -16.67 30.16
CA THR A 60 7.62 -16.01 30.13
C THR A 60 7.69 -14.89 31.18
N VAL A 61 6.75 -13.95 31.14
CA VAL A 61 6.76 -12.77 32.05
C VAL A 61 6.47 -13.16 33.49
N LEU A 62 5.66 -14.19 33.74
CA LEU A 62 5.50 -14.78 35.07
C LEU A 62 6.80 -15.44 35.56
N SER A 63 7.55 -16.10 34.67
CA SER A 63 8.82 -16.77 35.01
C SER A 63 9.95 -15.78 35.29
N MET A 64 9.96 -14.62 34.62
CA MET A 64 10.83 -13.49 34.98
C MET A 64 10.63 -13.08 36.45
N VAL A 65 9.38 -12.92 36.89
CA VAL A 65 9.06 -12.56 38.29
C VAL A 65 9.30 -13.72 39.25
N TYR A 66 9.05 -14.98 38.85
CA TYR A 66 9.37 -16.17 39.64
C TYR A 66 10.87 -16.25 40.03
N LEU A 67 11.78 -15.85 39.14
CA LEU A 67 13.22 -15.77 39.44
C LEU A 67 13.55 -14.82 40.61
N GLY A 68 12.75 -13.77 40.79
CA GLY A 68 12.84 -12.84 41.92
C GLY A 68 12.00 -13.23 43.15
N ALA A 69 11.05 -14.16 42.99
CA ALA A 69 10.12 -14.57 44.03
C ALA A 69 10.74 -15.51 45.06
N ARG A 70 10.30 -15.42 46.31
CA ARG A 70 10.76 -16.24 47.44
C ARG A 70 9.56 -16.76 48.26
N GLN A 71 9.83 -17.66 49.19
CA GLN A 71 8.86 -18.19 50.16
C GLN A 71 7.50 -18.60 49.54
N ASN A 72 6.38 -18.07 50.03
CA ASN A 72 5.04 -18.45 49.57
C ASN A 72 4.70 -17.89 48.18
N SER A 73 5.27 -16.75 47.80
CA SER A 73 5.12 -16.20 46.44
C SER A 73 5.75 -17.14 45.40
N ALA A 74 6.95 -17.68 45.66
CA ALA A 74 7.58 -18.69 44.80
C ALA A 74 6.71 -19.95 44.67
N LYS A 75 6.19 -20.47 45.79
CA LYS A 75 5.29 -21.64 45.79
C LYS A 75 3.99 -21.43 45.01
N GLN A 76 3.49 -20.20 44.91
CA GLN A 76 2.32 -19.93 44.07
C GLN A 76 2.66 -20.01 42.58
N PHE A 77 3.83 -19.54 42.14
CA PHE A 77 4.30 -19.75 40.76
C PHE A 77 4.49 -21.24 40.43
N GLU A 78 5.16 -22.00 41.30
CA GLU A 78 5.34 -23.46 41.17
C GLU A 78 3.98 -24.17 40.96
N ASN A 79 2.97 -23.80 41.76
CA ASN A 79 1.64 -24.40 41.69
C ASN A 79 0.81 -23.98 40.46
N VAL A 80 0.96 -22.75 39.96
CA VAL A 80 0.18 -22.23 38.82
C VAL A 80 0.79 -22.64 37.48
N LEU A 81 2.12 -22.56 37.35
CA LEU A 81 2.83 -22.92 36.13
C LEU A 81 3.17 -24.42 36.04
N LYS A 82 2.86 -25.21 37.09
CA LYS A 82 3.27 -26.62 37.25
C LYS A 82 4.76 -26.83 36.94
N ILE A 83 5.57 -25.96 37.53
CA ILE A 83 7.01 -26.04 37.51
C ILE A 83 7.46 -26.98 38.64
N THR A 84 8.22 -28.01 38.29
CA THR A 84 8.84 -28.96 39.24
C THR A 84 10.28 -28.61 39.59
N SER A 85 10.83 -27.56 38.97
CA SER A 85 12.24 -27.15 39.06
C SER A 85 12.40 -25.80 39.77
N ASN A 86 13.62 -25.52 40.23
CA ASN A 86 13.97 -24.23 40.81
C ASN A 86 13.89 -23.09 39.76
N PRO A 87 13.80 -21.81 40.17
CA PRO A 87 13.64 -20.69 39.24
C PRO A 87 14.78 -20.52 38.23
N ASP A 88 16.03 -20.79 38.60
CA ASP A 88 17.19 -20.67 37.71
C ASP A 88 17.16 -21.73 36.59
N SER A 89 16.76 -22.97 36.89
CA SER A 89 16.56 -24.02 35.87
C SER A 89 15.46 -23.66 34.87
N VAL A 90 14.37 -23.02 35.32
CA VAL A 90 13.31 -22.53 34.43
C VAL A 90 13.82 -21.40 33.54
N ALA A 91 14.56 -20.45 34.11
CA ALA A 91 15.16 -19.36 33.35
C ALA A 91 16.19 -19.87 32.32
N LEU A 92 16.93 -20.94 32.63
CA LEU A 92 17.81 -21.62 31.69
C LEU A 92 17.03 -22.29 30.53
N ALA A 93 15.95 -23.02 30.81
CA ALA A 93 15.13 -23.64 29.77
C ALA A 93 14.50 -22.59 28.82
N PHE A 94 14.06 -21.43 29.35
CA PHE A 94 13.63 -20.30 28.54
C PHE A 94 14.76 -19.76 27.65
N LYS A 95 15.98 -19.60 28.20
CA LYS A 95 17.15 -19.13 27.45
C LYS A 95 17.51 -20.03 26.28
N GLU A 96 17.51 -21.33 26.50
CA GLU A 96 17.79 -22.35 25.48
C GLU A 96 16.71 -22.33 24.40
N TYR A 97 15.44 -22.25 24.79
CA TYR A 97 14.33 -22.15 23.86
C TYR A 97 14.32 -20.83 23.04
N PHE A 98 14.64 -19.69 23.66
CA PHE A 98 14.82 -18.43 22.93
C PHE A 98 16.02 -18.45 21.99
N SER A 99 17.07 -19.22 22.33
CA SER A 99 18.22 -19.42 21.43
C SER A 99 17.84 -20.27 20.21
N LEU A 100 17.00 -21.31 20.40
CA LEU A 100 16.40 -22.08 19.31
C LEU A 100 15.46 -21.22 18.44
N LEU A 101 14.63 -20.36 19.06
CA LEU A 101 13.76 -19.42 18.34
C LEU A 101 14.56 -18.41 17.50
N LYS A 102 15.59 -17.77 18.07
CA LYS A 102 16.45 -16.79 17.39
C LYS A 102 17.20 -17.37 16.18
N ASN A 103 17.43 -18.68 16.18
CA ASN A 103 18.06 -19.42 15.10
C ASN A 103 17.06 -20.06 14.10
N THR A 104 15.76 -19.76 14.22
CA THR A 104 14.72 -20.19 13.26
C THR A 104 14.84 -19.38 11.96
N ASP A 105 14.34 -19.94 10.87
CA ASP A 105 14.37 -19.30 9.55
C ASP A 105 13.66 -17.92 9.54
N LYS A 106 14.18 -16.98 8.74
CA LYS A 106 13.71 -15.58 8.66
C LYS A 106 12.28 -15.42 8.14
N LEU A 107 11.65 -16.52 7.71
CA LEU A 107 10.33 -16.58 7.11
C LEU A 107 9.17 -16.65 8.11
N VAL A 108 9.47 -16.85 9.41
CA VAL A 108 8.52 -16.74 10.52
C VAL A 108 9.08 -15.77 11.56
N THR A 109 8.32 -14.72 11.88
CA THR A 109 8.69 -13.68 12.85
C THR A 109 7.74 -13.75 14.05
N SER A 110 8.23 -14.22 15.19
CA SER A 110 7.53 -14.13 16.47
C SER A 110 8.21 -13.07 17.34
N ASN A 111 7.65 -11.86 17.37
CA ASN A 111 8.16 -10.76 18.20
C ASN A 111 7.48 -10.79 19.56
N LEU A 112 8.21 -11.33 20.54
CA LEU A 112 7.83 -11.42 21.95
C LEU A 112 8.31 -10.16 22.68
N VAL A 113 7.41 -9.19 22.87
CA VAL A 113 7.70 -7.87 23.44
C VAL A 113 7.37 -7.90 24.93
N ASN A 114 8.27 -8.55 25.67
CA ASN A 114 8.18 -8.80 27.11
C ASN A 114 9.11 -7.86 27.86
N ARG A 115 8.61 -7.18 28.91
CA ARG A 115 9.44 -6.35 29.80
C ARG A 115 8.79 -6.17 31.17
N LEU A 116 9.60 -5.78 32.15
CA LEU A 116 9.15 -5.34 33.47
C LEU A 116 9.45 -3.86 33.66
N TYR A 117 8.52 -3.11 34.25
CA TYR A 117 8.72 -1.70 34.61
C TYR A 117 8.47 -1.50 36.11
N ALA A 118 9.50 -1.08 36.84
CA ALA A 118 9.52 -0.91 38.28
C ALA A 118 9.56 0.57 38.67
N SER A 119 8.94 0.94 39.79
CA SER A 119 8.98 2.33 40.29
C SER A 119 10.41 2.73 40.71
N GLU A 120 10.84 3.96 40.46
CA GLU A 120 12.16 4.48 40.87
C GLU A 120 12.46 4.33 42.38
N ILE A 121 11.43 4.38 43.24
CA ILE A 121 11.57 4.14 44.69
C ILE A 121 11.95 2.68 45.03
N PHE A 122 11.93 1.79 44.05
CA PHE A 122 12.24 0.38 44.19
C PHE A 122 13.48 0.00 43.35
N PRO A 123 14.70 0.14 43.89
CA PRO A 123 15.92 -0.17 43.16
C PRO A 123 16.03 -1.68 42.90
N ILE A 124 16.10 -2.04 41.62
CA ILE A 124 16.35 -3.41 41.17
C ILE A 124 17.83 -3.74 41.31
N SER A 125 18.14 -4.90 41.89
CA SER A 125 19.50 -5.41 42.04
C SER A 125 20.15 -5.71 40.68
N GLU A 126 21.44 -5.41 40.56
CA GLU A 126 22.14 -5.56 39.28
C GLU A 126 22.25 -7.04 38.85
N ASP A 127 22.38 -7.96 39.80
CA ASP A 127 22.34 -9.40 39.55
C ASP A 127 20.99 -9.85 38.95
N TYR A 128 19.87 -9.26 39.38
CA TYR A 128 18.57 -9.56 38.78
C TYR A 128 18.44 -9.02 37.36
N LYS A 129 18.91 -7.79 37.08
CA LYS A 129 18.96 -7.23 35.71
C LYS A 129 19.82 -8.10 34.78
N ASN A 130 21.03 -8.43 35.23
CA ASN A 130 21.95 -9.31 34.50
C ASN A 130 21.29 -10.66 34.19
N ASN A 131 20.51 -11.22 35.12
CA ASN A 131 19.76 -12.45 34.87
C ASN A 131 18.57 -12.28 33.89
N MET A 132 17.87 -11.14 33.88
CA MET A 132 16.85 -10.86 32.85
C MET A 132 17.45 -10.87 31.44
N VAL A 133 18.58 -10.18 31.25
CA VAL A 133 19.28 -10.11 29.96
C VAL A 133 19.87 -11.47 29.56
N LYS A 134 20.47 -12.18 30.52
CA LYS A 134 21.13 -13.49 30.34
C LYS A 134 20.15 -14.60 29.95
N TYR A 135 18.96 -14.63 30.54
CA TYR A 135 18.02 -15.75 30.43
C TYR A 135 16.82 -15.46 29.52
N PHE A 136 16.22 -14.28 29.63
CA PHE A 136 14.98 -13.93 28.92
C PHE A 136 15.21 -13.02 27.71
N PHE A 137 16.46 -12.65 27.43
CA PHE A 137 16.84 -11.64 26.43
C PHE A 137 16.04 -10.32 26.54
N SER A 138 15.63 -10.00 27.78
CA SER A 138 14.77 -8.89 28.15
C SER A 138 15.41 -8.11 29.30
N ASP A 139 14.79 -7.01 29.71
CA ASP A 139 15.32 -6.03 30.64
C ASP A 139 14.23 -5.58 31.63
N ILE A 140 14.63 -4.88 32.70
CA ILE A 140 13.73 -4.30 33.70
C ILE A 140 14.11 -2.84 33.97
N GLU A 141 13.21 -1.93 33.57
CA GLU A 141 13.47 -0.49 33.65
C GLU A 141 12.89 0.10 34.95
N ASN A 142 13.69 0.92 35.64
CA ASN A 142 13.20 1.77 36.73
C ASN A 142 12.65 3.08 36.15
N VAL A 143 11.41 3.41 36.48
CA VAL A 143 10.68 4.57 35.92
C VAL A 143 9.88 5.33 36.98
N ASP A 144 9.76 6.65 36.82
CA ASP A 144 8.92 7.50 37.66
C ASP A 144 7.42 7.29 37.38
N PHE A 145 6.77 6.45 38.18
CA PHE A 145 5.31 6.35 38.25
C PHE A 145 4.67 7.43 39.16
N ILE A 146 5.44 8.19 39.94
CA ILE A 146 4.96 9.04 41.03
C ILE A 146 4.72 10.49 40.59
N THR A 147 5.63 11.10 39.82
CA THR A 147 5.48 12.48 39.33
C THR A 147 5.20 12.58 37.83
N ASN A 148 5.58 11.56 37.04
CA ASN A 148 5.44 11.50 35.58
C ASN A 148 4.49 10.40 35.08
N THR A 149 3.57 9.87 35.92
CA THR A 149 2.77 8.66 35.66
C THR A 149 2.25 8.49 34.22
N GLU A 150 1.60 9.51 33.66
CA GLU A 150 1.00 9.46 32.31
C GLU A 150 2.04 9.56 31.18
N LYS A 151 3.12 10.34 31.39
CA LYS A 151 4.28 10.36 30.48
C LYS A 151 4.97 8.99 30.46
N THR A 152 5.07 8.34 31.61
CA THR A 152 5.59 6.98 31.75
C THR A 152 4.67 5.96 31.06
N ARG A 153 3.34 6.07 31.18
CA ARG A 153 2.38 5.26 30.39
C ARG A 153 2.62 5.38 28.89
N ILE A 154 2.72 6.62 28.39
CA ILE A 154 2.97 6.91 26.97
C ILE A 154 4.31 6.31 26.54
N THR A 155 5.36 6.48 27.33
CA THR A 155 6.71 5.93 27.04
C THR A 155 6.69 4.39 26.92
N ILE A 156 5.95 3.70 27.79
CA ILE A 156 5.80 2.24 27.74
C ILE A 156 5.02 1.83 26.47
N ASN A 157 3.93 2.53 26.12
CA ASN A 157 3.18 2.26 24.90
C ASN A 157 4.00 2.53 23.63
N ASP A 158 4.75 3.64 23.55
CA ASP A 158 5.62 3.94 22.42
C ASP A 158 6.76 2.89 22.29
N TRP A 159 7.31 2.40 23.42
CA TRP A 159 8.27 1.29 23.40
C TRP A 159 7.64 -0.01 22.85
N VAL A 160 6.44 -0.38 23.31
CA VAL A 160 5.70 -1.55 22.79
C VAL A 160 5.38 -1.38 21.30
N LYS A 161 4.93 -0.20 20.89
CA LYS A 161 4.63 0.14 19.50
C LYS A 161 5.84 -0.04 18.59
N ASN A 162 7.00 0.47 18.99
CA ASN A 162 8.24 0.34 18.22
C ASN A 162 8.69 -1.11 18.07
N ASN A 163 8.63 -1.91 19.14
CA ASN A 163 9.06 -3.32 19.11
C ASN A 163 8.04 -4.27 18.43
N THR A 164 6.77 -3.86 18.31
CA THR A 164 5.71 -4.59 17.61
C THR A 164 5.48 -4.13 16.16
N ASN A 165 6.44 -3.42 15.53
CA ASN A 165 6.30 -2.89 14.16
C ASN A 165 5.04 -2.00 13.97
N ASN A 166 4.70 -1.21 14.99
CA ASN A 166 3.49 -0.39 15.12
C ASN A 166 2.16 -1.15 15.24
N LYS A 167 2.17 -2.47 15.49
CA LYS A 167 0.94 -3.28 15.55
C LYS A 167 0.17 -3.18 16.88
N ILE A 168 0.87 -2.90 17.98
CA ILE A 168 0.24 -2.70 19.30
C ILE A 168 0.57 -1.28 19.77
N THR A 169 -0.39 -0.36 19.64
CA THR A 169 -0.19 1.09 19.83
C THR A 169 -0.60 1.60 21.21
N ASP A 170 -1.68 1.05 21.78
CA ASP A 170 -2.13 1.30 23.16
C ASP A 170 -2.33 -0.06 23.84
N LEU A 171 -1.38 -0.42 24.71
CA LEU A 171 -1.42 -1.61 25.59
C LEU A 171 -1.95 -1.21 26.98
N LEU A 172 -1.41 -0.11 27.50
CA LEU A 172 -1.80 0.51 28.75
C LEU A 172 -2.79 1.65 28.45
N PRO A 173 -4.11 1.49 28.62
CA PRO A 173 -5.07 2.57 28.36
C PRO A 173 -4.93 3.73 29.35
N SER A 174 -5.44 4.91 29.01
CA SER A 174 -5.36 6.10 29.88
C SER A 174 -5.89 5.82 31.30
N GLY A 175 -5.17 6.28 32.31
CA GLY A 175 -5.48 6.00 33.72
C GLY A 175 -5.23 4.56 34.20
N SER A 176 -4.65 3.68 33.38
CA SER A 176 -4.27 2.32 33.80
C SER A 176 -3.09 2.27 34.76
N LEU A 177 -2.27 3.32 34.78
CA LEU A 177 -1.18 3.52 35.75
C LEU A 177 -1.55 4.61 36.76
N THR A 178 -1.02 4.51 37.97
CA THR A 178 -1.29 5.44 39.07
C THR A 178 0.01 5.77 39.82
N THR A 179 -0.03 6.79 40.68
CA THR A 179 1.09 7.11 41.60
C THR A 179 1.36 6.03 42.65
N LEU A 180 0.49 5.00 42.74
CA LEU A 180 0.64 3.83 43.60
C LEU A 180 1.17 2.59 42.84
N THR A 181 1.57 2.76 41.58
CA THR A 181 2.16 1.69 40.76
C THR A 181 3.60 1.42 41.20
N VAL A 182 3.89 0.16 41.53
CA VAL A 182 5.20 -0.32 42.03
C VAL A 182 5.92 -1.20 41.01
N LEU A 183 5.20 -2.09 40.33
CA LEU A 183 5.72 -2.99 39.30
C LEU A 183 4.62 -3.31 38.29
N VAL A 184 4.90 -3.14 37.00
CA VAL A 184 4.00 -3.49 35.89
C VAL A 184 4.63 -4.59 35.05
N LEU A 185 3.86 -5.64 34.80
CA LEU A 185 4.24 -6.76 33.94
C LEU A 185 3.70 -6.47 32.54
N ILE A 186 4.59 -6.22 31.57
CA ILE A 186 4.25 -5.86 30.19
C ILE A 186 4.46 -7.07 29.28
N ASN A 187 3.37 -7.47 28.63
CA ASN A 187 3.37 -8.53 27.65
C ASN A 187 2.63 -8.10 26.38
N ALA A 188 3.38 -7.86 25.32
CA ALA A 188 2.84 -7.64 23.98
C ALA A 188 3.43 -8.70 23.03
N VAL A 189 2.61 -9.24 22.14
CA VAL A 189 3.06 -10.32 21.26
C VAL A 189 2.47 -10.18 19.86
N TYR A 190 3.33 -10.39 18.87
CA TYR A 190 3.02 -10.34 17.45
C TYR A 190 3.60 -11.58 16.76
N PHE A 191 2.76 -12.35 16.07
CA PHE A 191 3.19 -13.47 15.23
C PHE A 191 2.95 -13.15 13.77
N LYS A 192 3.92 -13.52 12.94
CA LYS A 192 3.85 -13.49 11.48
C LYS A 192 4.49 -14.76 10.93
N GLY A 193 3.76 -15.45 10.05
CA GLY A 193 4.25 -16.63 9.36
C GLY A 193 3.44 -16.86 8.10
N MET A 194 4.10 -17.01 6.96
CA MET A 194 3.42 -17.33 5.70
C MET A 194 2.92 -18.77 5.73
N TRP A 195 1.77 -19.08 5.12
CA TRP A 195 1.36 -20.48 4.95
C TRP A 195 2.41 -21.27 4.14
N ALA A 196 2.50 -22.57 4.37
CA ALA A 196 3.25 -23.47 3.48
C ALA A 196 2.51 -23.58 2.14
N GLU A 197 1.23 -23.96 2.18
CA GLU A 197 0.32 -23.96 1.04
C GLU A 197 -0.65 -22.78 1.20
N LYS A 198 -0.62 -21.82 0.26
CA LYS A 198 -1.42 -20.59 0.33
C LYS A 198 -2.82 -20.78 -0.21
N PHE A 199 -3.78 -20.05 0.35
CA PHE A 199 -5.08 -19.87 -0.28
C PHE A 199 -4.94 -18.92 -1.49
N LEU A 200 -5.85 -19.01 -2.46
CA LEU A 200 -5.87 -18.11 -3.62
C LEU A 200 -6.90 -16.99 -3.39
N GLU A 201 -6.51 -15.72 -3.52
CA GLU A 201 -7.42 -14.60 -3.26
C GLU A 201 -8.67 -14.59 -4.15
N GLN A 202 -8.57 -14.95 -5.44
CA GLN A 202 -9.77 -15.08 -6.29
C GLN A 202 -10.68 -16.28 -5.95
N ALA A 203 -10.25 -17.14 -5.03
CA ALA A 203 -11.06 -18.21 -4.45
C ALA A 203 -11.68 -17.80 -3.10
N THR A 204 -11.20 -16.71 -2.49
CA THR A 204 -11.90 -16.08 -1.37
C THR A 204 -13.28 -15.62 -1.81
N SER A 205 -14.31 -16.01 -1.04
CA SER A 205 -15.69 -15.74 -1.38
C SER A 205 -16.54 -15.48 -0.13
N SER A 206 -17.56 -14.62 -0.24
CA SER A 206 -18.45 -14.34 0.87
C SER A 206 -19.36 -15.54 1.13
N ARG A 207 -19.20 -16.18 2.30
CA ARG A 207 -20.02 -17.30 2.79
C ARG A 207 -20.75 -16.87 4.07
N LYS A 208 -21.68 -17.73 4.53
CA LYS A 208 -22.33 -17.53 5.83
C LYS A 208 -21.45 -18.05 6.95
N PHE A 209 -21.21 -17.21 7.97
CA PHE A 209 -20.75 -17.67 9.28
C PHE A 209 -21.96 -17.71 10.23
N TYR A 210 -22.15 -18.82 10.94
CA TYR A 210 -23.26 -19.10 11.84
C TYR A 210 -22.85 -18.78 13.28
N LEU A 211 -23.19 -17.58 13.76
CA LEU A 211 -23.00 -17.17 15.16
C LEU A 211 -23.82 -18.05 16.13
N SER A 212 -24.94 -18.58 15.64
CA SER A 212 -25.67 -19.68 16.23
C SER A 212 -26.46 -20.42 15.14
N SER A 213 -27.14 -21.51 15.50
CA SER A 213 -28.12 -22.19 14.64
C SER A 213 -29.24 -21.28 14.10
N GLU A 214 -29.46 -20.10 14.70
CA GLU A 214 -30.50 -19.14 14.34
C GLU A 214 -29.96 -17.82 13.76
N LYS A 215 -28.69 -17.46 14.05
CA LYS A 215 -28.09 -16.18 13.65
C LYS A 215 -26.89 -16.39 12.71
N THR A 216 -26.97 -15.85 11.49
CA THR A 216 -25.87 -15.88 10.50
C THR A 216 -25.43 -14.47 10.08
N VAL A 217 -24.15 -14.30 9.80
CA VAL A 217 -23.55 -13.13 9.15
C VAL A 217 -22.89 -13.54 7.82
N SER A 218 -22.70 -12.61 6.89
CA SER A 218 -21.93 -12.85 5.67
C SER A 218 -20.48 -12.41 5.90
N HIS A 219 -19.51 -13.22 5.48
CA HIS A 219 -18.09 -12.95 5.71
C HIS A 219 -17.19 -13.61 4.66
N ASP A 220 -15.96 -13.13 4.50
CA ASP A 220 -15.02 -13.62 3.50
C ASP A 220 -14.28 -14.88 3.95
N PHE A 221 -14.48 -15.97 3.19
CA PHE A 221 -13.85 -17.26 3.42
C PHE A 221 -12.88 -17.56 2.27
N MET A 222 -11.63 -17.78 2.63
CA MET A 222 -10.57 -18.31 1.78
C MET A 222 -10.89 -19.76 1.43
N TYR A 223 -10.49 -20.23 0.24
CA TYR A 223 -10.67 -21.63 -0.19
C TYR A 223 -9.38 -22.24 -0.74
N ILE A 224 -9.16 -23.50 -0.39
CA ILE A 224 -8.07 -24.36 -0.89
C ILE A 224 -8.57 -25.82 -0.94
N SER A 225 -8.09 -26.61 -1.90
CA SER A 225 -8.48 -28.01 -2.09
C SER A 225 -7.23 -28.88 -2.22
N GLU A 226 -6.75 -29.43 -1.12
CA GLU A 226 -5.44 -30.09 -0.99
C GLU A 226 -5.46 -31.20 0.09
N ASP A 227 -4.41 -32.02 0.15
CA ASP A 227 -4.21 -33.04 1.19
C ASP A 227 -3.71 -32.40 2.51
N PHE A 228 -4.52 -32.52 3.58
CA PHE A 228 -4.18 -32.01 4.91
C PHE A 228 -4.11 -33.11 5.98
N ASN A 229 -3.22 -32.91 6.96
CA ASN A 229 -3.23 -33.64 8.23
C ASN A 229 -4.54 -33.31 8.97
N THR A 230 -5.44 -34.30 9.06
CA THR A 230 -6.81 -34.13 9.54
C THR A 230 -7.15 -35.15 10.63
N LYS A 231 -7.85 -34.72 11.69
CA LYS A 231 -8.40 -35.61 12.74
C LYS A 231 -9.91 -35.42 12.83
N ILE A 232 -10.66 -36.51 12.73
CA ILE A 232 -12.12 -36.53 12.86
C ILE A 232 -12.48 -37.23 14.17
N SER A 233 -13.35 -36.60 14.95
CA SER A 233 -13.94 -37.11 16.20
C SER A 233 -15.46 -37.07 16.09
N ASN A 234 -16.16 -37.70 17.05
CA ASN A 234 -17.62 -37.66 17.12
C ASN A 234 -18.16 -36.24 17.35
N ASN A 235 -17.40 -35.40 18.06
CA ASN A 235 -17.87 -34.09 18.54
C ASN A 235 -17.18 -32.90 17.83
N TYR A 236 -16.07 -33.14 17.13
CA TYR A 236 -15.25 -32.11 16.48
C TYR A 236 -14.44 -32.68 15.30
N LYS A 237 -13.92 -31.80 14.43
CA LYS A 237 -12.90 -32.10 13.42
C LYS A 237 -11.76 -31.08 13.50
N VAL A 238 -10.54 -31.52 13.19
CA VAL A 238 -9.32 -30.70 13.26
C VAL A 238 -8.54 -30.80 11.96
N VAL A 239 -8.06 -29.66 11.46
CA VAL A 239 -7.13 -29.58 10.33
C VAL A 239 -5.83 -28.88 10.77
N GLU A 240 -4.69 -29.41 10.34
CA GLU A 240 -3.36 -28.80 10.53
C GLU A 240 -2.93 -28.05 9.26
N LEU A 241 -2.69 -26.74 9.40
CA LEU A 241 -2.07 -25.91 8.36
C LEU A 241 -0.61 -25.64 8.75
N PHE A 242 0.34 -26.09 7.94
CA PHE A 242 1.75 -25.76 8.14
C PHE A 242 2.05 -24.30 7.76
N TYR A 243 2.93 -23.66 8.53
CA TYR A 243 3.60 -22.44 8.07
C TYR A 243 4.84 -22.78 7.23
N ARG A 244 5.31 -21.85 6.40
CA ARG A 244 6.49 -22.00 5.55
C ARG A 244 7.72 -22.37 6.39
N GLY A 245 8.49 -23.36 5.93
CA GLY A 245 9.59 -23.97 6.69
C GLY A 245 9.15 -25.02 7.73
N LYS A 246 7.83 -25.23 7.93
CA LYS A 246 7.20 -26.27 8.76
C LYS A 246 7.63 -26.32 10.23
N ALA A 247 8.38 -25.32 10.71
CA ALA A 247 8.76 -25.14 12.12
C ALA A 247 7.57 -24.79 13.03
N PHE A 248 6.50 -24.22 12.45
CA PHE A 248 5.23 -23.96 13.14
C PHE A 248 4.06 -24.51 12.32
N SER A 249 2.96 -24.83 13.00
CA SER A 249 1.64 -25.10 12.38
C SER A 249 0.54 -24.32 13.11
N MET A 250 -0.54 -24.00 12.40
CA MET A 250 -1.84 -23.72 12.99
C MET A 250 -2.67 -25.01 13.02
N PHE A 251 -3.39 -25.26 14.12
CA PHE A 251 -4.43 -26.28 14.19
C PHE A 251 -5.78 -25.60 14.35
N VAL A 252 -6.70 -25.81 13.40
CA VAL A 252 -8.07 -25.28 13.46
C VAL A 252 -8.99 -26.40 13.94
N ILE A 253 -9.62 -26.19 15.09
CA ILE A 253 -10.46 -27.15 15.82
C ILE A 253 -11.91 -26.67 15.72
N LEU A 254 -12.67 -27.27 14.83
CA LEU A 254 -14.08 -26.94 14.59
C LEU A 254 -14.97 -27.99 15.28
N PRO A 255 -15.99 -27.60 16.08
CA PRO A 255 -17.06 -28.50 16.50
C PRO A 255 -17.75 -29.18 15.31
N ASN A 256 -18.46 -30.28 15.55
CA ASN A 256 -19.33 -30.88 14.53
C ASN A 256 -20.73 -30.22 14.48
N GLU A 257 -21.09 -29.48 15.53
CA GLU A 257 -22.39 -28.81 15.71
C GLU A 257 -22.19 -27.30 15.78
N ILE A 258 -23.07 -26.51 15.13
CA ILE A 258 -22.95 -25.04 15.05
C ILE A 258 -22.87 -24.38 16.43
N ASN A 259 -23.67 -24.85 17.40
CA ASN A 259 -23.67 -24.35 18.78
C ASN A 259 -22.70 -25.14 19.69
N GLY A 260 -21.82 -25.96 19.11
CA GLY A 260 -21.03 -26.98 19.81
C GLY A 260 -19.78 -26.46 20.55
N LEU A 261 -19.38 -25.20 20.33
CA LEU A 261 -18.18 -24.61 20.93
C LEU A 261 -18.17 -24.75 22.47
N ALA A 262 -19.27 -24.38 23.14
CA ALA A 262 -19.37 -24.48 24.60
C ALA A 262 -19.44 -25.94 25.15
N ALA A 263 -19.42 -26.95 24.27
CA ALA A 263 -19.15 -28.35 24.62
C ALA A 263 -17.67 -28.69 24.37
N LEU A 264 -17.12 -28.29 23.22
CA LEU A 264 -15.68 -28.42 22.89
C LEU A 264 -14.79 -27.77 23.95
N GLU A 265 -15.14 -26.57 24.43
CA GLU A 265 -14.43 -25.88 25.53
C GLU A 265 -14.33 -26.71 26.82
N LYS A 266 -15.27 -27.63 27.07
CA LYS A 266 -15.23 -28.53 28.24
C LYS A 266 -14.43 -29.80 27.97
N GLU A 267 -14.20 -30.14 26.71
CA GLU A 267 -13.27 -31.19 26.29
C GLU A 267 -11.82 -30.68 26.22
N ILE A 268 -11.60 -29.39 25.94
CA ILE A 268 -10.26 -28.76 25.94
C ILE A 268 -9.67 -28.82 27.36
N ASN A 269 -8.73 -29.74 27.52
CA ASN A 269 -7.96 -29.99 28.73
C ASN A 269 -6.51 -30.35 28.35
N ALA A 270 -5.62 -30.52 29.35
CA ALA A 270 -4.21 -30.81 29.08
C ALA A 270 -3.94 -32.10 28.29
N GLU A 271 -4.73 -33.17 28.47
CA GLU A 271 -4.61 -34.40 27.66
C GLU A 271 -5.14 -34.19 26.23
N PHE A 272 -6.24 -33.46 26.06
CA PHE A 272 -6.76 -33.08 24.75
C PHE A 272 -5.74 -32.25 23.96
N LEU A 273 -5.16 -31.20 24.56
CA LEU A 273 -4.16 -30.35 23.91
C LEU A 273 -2.92 -31.16 23.54
N LYS A 274 -2.45 -32.02 24.45
CA LYS A 274 -1.34 -32.95 24.20
C LYS A 274 -1.62 -33.87 23.00
N ASP A 275 -2.82 -34.45 22.92
CA ASP A 275 -3.26 -35.31 21.83
C ASP A 275 -3.30 -34.58 20.47
N ILE A 276 -3.52 -33.26 20.44
CA ILE A 276 -3.43 -32.44 19.23
C ILE A 276 -1.97 -32.19 18.83
N VAL A 277 -1.11 -31.71 19.74
CA VAL A 277 0.30 -31.39 19.40
C VAL A 277 1.14 -32.64 19.09
N ASP A 278 0.81 -33.79 19.69
CA ASP A 278 1.35 -35.11 19.31
C ASP A 278 0.76 -35.68 18.00
N ARG A 279 -0.23 -35.00 17.39
CA ARG A 279 -0.96 -35.44 16.17
C ARG A 279 -1.57 -36.84 16.29
N LYS A 280 -1.94 -37.24 17.51
CA LYS A 280 -2.48 -38.56 17.83
C LYS A 280 -3.89 -38.72 17.24
N GLY A 281 -4.00 -39.58 16.24
CA GLY A 281 -5.25 -39.83 15.49
C GLY A 281 -5.46 -38.94 14.27
N PHE A 282 -4.44 -38.18 13.83
CA PHE A 282 -4.47 -37.50 12.53
C PHE A 282 -4.15 -38.47 11.38
N GLN A 283 -4.71 -38.20 10.20
CA GLN A 283 -4.47 -38.91 8.95
C GLN A 283 -4.38 -37.87 7.81
N MET A 284 -3.65 -38.17 6.74
CA MET A 284 -3.64 -37.32 5.55
C MET A 284 -4.96 -37.50 4.79
N MET A 285 -5.67 -36.41 4.50
CA MET A 285 -6.97 -36.43 3.83
C MET A 285 -7.13 -35.22 2.91
N GLY A 286 -7.58 -35.44 1.68
CA GLY A 286 -7.96 -34.38 0.75
C GLY A 286 -9.19 -33.63 1.25
N LEU A 287 -9.04 -32.34 1.55
CA LEU A 287 -10.11 -31.47 2.04
C LEU A 287 -10.44 -30.37 1.04
N ASP A 288 -11.73 -30.08 0.89
CA ASP A 288 -12.20 -28.78 0.42
C ASP A 288 -12.29 -27.84 1.64
N LEU A 289 -11.18 -27.19 1.96
CA LEU A 289 -11.06 -26.33 3.15
C LEU A 289 -11.54 -24.92 2.84
N HIS A 290 -12.62 -24.50 3.51
CA HIS A 290 -13.12 -23.12 3.48
C HIS A 290 -12.88 -22.48 4.85
N MET A 291 -12.07 -21.44 4.92
CA MET A 291 -11.62 -20.84 6.18
C MET A 291 -11.84 -19.31 6.20
N PRO A 292 -12.50 -18.73 7.21
CA PRO A 292 -12.71 -17.29 7.28
C PRO A 292 -11.39 -16.53 7.41
N LYS A 293 -11.28 -15.37 6.76
CA LYS A 293 -10.23 -14.37 7.04
C LYS A 293 -10.53 -13.75 8.40
N PHE A 294 -9.55 -13.45 9.25
CA PHE A 294 -9.84 -12.76 10.52
C PHE A 294 -8.66 -11.97 11.05
N ARG A 295 -8.96 -10.82 11.67
CA ARG A 295 -8.02 -10.02 12.45
C ARG A 295 -8.53 -9.96 13.88
N LEU A 296 -7.68 -10.30 14.84
CA LEU A 296 -8.04 -10.34 16.26
C LEU A 296 -6.98 -9.61 17.09
N GLU A 297 -7.46 -8.80 18.03
CA GLU A 297 -6.66 -7.92 18.87
C GLU A 297 -7.29 -7.89 20.28
N SER A 298 -6.90 -8.82 21.14
CA SER A 298 -7.47 -8.98 22.49
C SER A 298 -6.51 -8.43 23.56
N SER A 299 -7.05 -7.79 24.59
CA SER A 299 -6.29 -7.11 25.65
C SER A 299 -6.83 -7.45 27.04
N PHE A 300 -5.97 -7.96 27.92
CA PHE A 300 -6.36 -8.53 29.22
C PHE A 300 -5.59 -7.89 30.38
N LYS A 301 -6.32 -7.55 31.44
CA LYS A 301 -5.77 -7.28 32.78
C LYS A 301 -5.73 -8.60 33.55
N LEU A 302 -4.57 -9.25 33.60
CA LEU A 302 -4.45 -10.63 34.08
C LEU A 302 -4.42 -10.77 35.61
N ARG A 303 -4.30 -9.67 36.38
CA ARG A 303 -4.20 -9.72 37.85
C ARG A 303 -5.28 -10.55 38.53
N ASP A 304 -6.56 -10.31 38.20
CA ASP A 304 -7.66 -11.02 38.85
C ASP A 304 -7.89 -12.43 38.27
N VAL A 305 -7.44 -12.69 37.04
CA VAL A 305 -7.36 -14.04 36.46
C VAL A 305 -6.32 -14.87 37.22
N LEU A 306 -5.12 -14.33 37.41
CA LEU A 306 -4.00 -14.99 38.10
C LEU A 306 -4.30 -15.23 39.59
N LYS A 307 -5.00 -14.31 40.26
CA LYS A 307 -5.53 -14.53 41.62
C LYS A 307 -6.48 -15.73 41.68
N LYS A 308 -7.41 -15.88 40.73
CA LYS A 308 -8.33 -17.04 40.65
C LYS A 308 -7.55 -18.36 40.46
N LEU A 309 -6.46 -18.33 39.69
CA LEU A 309 -5.56 -19.47 39.50
C LEU A 309 -4.71 -19.80 40.74
N GLY A 310 -4.65 -18.91 41.73
CA GLY A 310 -3.93 -19.10 43.00
C GLY A 310 -2.69 -18.22 43.18
N LEU A 311 -2.28 -17.47 42.15
CA LEU A 311 -1.16 -16.52 42.20
C LEU A 311 -1.66 -15.17 42.73
N SER A 312 -1.71 -15.05 44.05
CA SER A 312 -2.36 -13.94 44.76
C SER A 312 -1.44 -13.11 45.64
N ASP A 313 -0.40 -13.71 46.24
CA ASP A 313 0.52 -13.03 47.15
C ASP A 313 1.27 -11.91 46.43
N ILE A 314 1.71 -12.15 45.19
CA ILE A 314 2.47 -11.16 44.40
C ILE A 314 1.70 -9.88 44.13
N PHE A 315 0.37 -9.89 44.27
CA PHE A 315 -0.52 -8.75 44.05
C PHE A 315 -0.99 -8.08 45.36
N ASP A 316 -0.45 -8.51 46.50
CA ASP A 316 -0.73 -8.05 47.86
C ASP A 316 0.55 -7.49 48.50
N SER A 317 0.54 -6.19 48.78
CA SER A 317 1.68 -5.43 49.33
C SER A 317 2.18 -5.89 50.72
N ARG A 318 1.48 -6.81 51.38
CA ARG A 318 1.86 -7.40 52.67
C ARG A 318 2.28 -8.86 52.60
N LYS A 319 2.06 -9.53 51.46
CA LYS A 319 2.39 -10.96 51.26
C LYS A 319 3.45 -11.22 50.18
N ALA A 320 3.54 -10.34 49.19
CA ALA A 320 4.50 -10.45 48.11
C ALA A 320 5.93 -10.53 48.65
N ASP A 321 6.65 -11.60 48.35
CA ASP A 321 8.08 -11.73 48.62
C ASP A 321 8.83 -11.83 47.30
N LEU A 322 9.00 -10.67 46.65
CA LEU A 322 9.82 -10.49 45.44
C LEU A 322 11.23 -9.96 45.80
N SER A 323 11.71 -10.26 47.01
CA SER A 323 12.96 -9.72 47.55
C SER A 323 14.24 -10.19 46.83
N GLY A 324 14.13 -11.20 45.97
CA GLY A 324 15.18 -11.61 45.03
C GLY A 324 15.37 -10.66 43.83
N MET A 325 14.51 -9.64 43.68
CA MET A 325 14.70 -8.57 42.68
C MET A 325 15.56 -7.40 43.21
N SER A 326 15.87 -7.34 44.51
CA SER A 326 16.17 -6.08 45.22
C SER A 326 17.00 -6.22 46.50
N ASP A 327 17.92 -7.18 46.54
CA ASP A 327 18.86 -7.39 47.64
C ASP A 327 18.18 -7.51 49.02
N GLY A 328 17.05 -8.22 49.08
CA GLY A 328 16.32 -8.50 50.32
C GLY A 328 15.19 -7.51 50.67
N LYS A 329 14.98 -6.42 49.91
CA LYS A 329 13.91 -5.44 50.18
C LYS A 329 12.53 -6.00 49.85
N LYS A 330 11.65 -6.09 50.86
CA LYS A 330 10.34 -6.77 50.78
C LYS A 330 9.13 -5.89 50.37
N ASN A 331 9.34 -4.62 50.05
CA ASN A 331 8.23 -3.68 49.77
C ASN A 331 7.74 -3.76 48.31
N THR A 332 7.59 -4.97 47.77
CA THR A 332 7.57 -5.21 46.32
C THR A 332 6.43 -6.13 45.92
N TYR A 333 5.48 -5.60 45.16
CA TYR A 333 4.33 -6.34 44.65
C TYR A 333 4.04 -5.94 43.19
N ALA A 334 3.61 -6.90 42.38
CA ALA A 334 3.02 -6.64 41.09
C ALA A 334 1.75 -5.80 41.29
N SER A 335 1.70 -4.64 40.63
CA SER A 335 0.54 -3.75 40.71
C SER A 335 -0.54 -4.17 39.72
N GLU A 336 -0.13 -4.47 38.48
CA GLU A 336 -0.96 -5.04 37.42
C GLU A 336 -0.12 -5.87 36.43
N MET A 337 -0.81 -6.70 35.64
CA MET A 337 -0.23 -7.39 34.48
C MET A 337 -1.12 -7.20 33.26
N PHE A 338 -0.53 -6.68 32.18
CA PHE A 338 -1.22 -6.42 30.92
C PHE A 338 -0.70 -7.38 29.84
N HIS A 339 -1.61 -8.09 29.19
CA HIS A 339 -1.32 -8.92 28.02
C HIS A 339 -2.14 -8.43 26.83
N LYS A 340 -1.49 -8.14 25.70
CA LYS A 340 -2.16 -7.86 24.43
C LYS A 340 -1.52 -8.65 23.29
N ALA A 341 -2.36 -9.32 22.52
CA ALA A 341 -1.92 -10.17 21.42
C ALA A 341 -2.58 -9.69 20.11
N PHE A 342 -1.83 -9.77 19.01
CA PHE A 342 -2.31 -9.39 17.68
C PHE A 342 -2.11 -10.51 16.65
N VAL A 343 -3.14 -10.81 15.86
CA VAL A 343 -3.11 -11.76 14.74
C VAL A 343 -3.97 -11.26 13.58
N ASN A 344 -3.54 -11.54 12.36
CA ASN A 344 -4.26 -11.21 11.13
C ASN A 344 -4.09 -12.34 10.12
N VAL A 345 -5.08 -13.22 9.99
CA VAL A 345 -5.10 -14.37 9.09
C VAL A 345 -5.70 -13.98 7.74
N ASN A 346 -4.91 -14.22 6.69
CA ASN A 346 -5.28 -14.01 5.30
C ASN A 346 -4.67 -15.10 4.40
N GLU A 347 -4.84 -14.94 3.09
CA GLU A 347 -4.51 -15.93 2.08
C GLU A 347 -3.01 -16.23 1.98
N GLU A 348 -2.17 -15.26 2.35
CA GLU A 348 -0.70 -15.36 2.41
C GLU A 348 -0.20 -16.11 3.66
N GLY A 349 -0.94 -16.08 4.77
CA GLY A 349 -0.48 -16.56 6.07
C GLY A 349 -1.14 -15.89 7.26
N THR A 350 -0.40 -15.87 8.37
CA THR A 350 -0.58 -14.87 9.42
C THR A 350 0.31 -13.65 9.10
N GLU A 351 -0.37 -12.54 8.81
CA GLU A 351 0.02 -11.19 8.39
C GLU A 351 1.02 -11.02 7.22
N ALA A 352 0.46 -10.73 6.05
CA ALA A 352 1.14 -10.01 4.97
C ALA A 352 0.82 -8.50 4.94
N ALA A 353 1.63 -7.74 4.20
CA ALA A 353 1.41 -6.33 3.89
C ALA A 353 1.96 -6.02 2.49
N ALA A 354 1.22 -6.47 1.47
CA ALA A 354 1.44 -6.19 0.06
C ALA A 354 0.06 -6.09 -0.62
N ALA A 355 -0.05 -5.32 -1.71
CA ALA A 355 -1.27 -5.21 -2.48
C ALA A 355 -1.35 -6.31 -3.54
N SER A 356 -2.54 -6.88 -3.72
CA SER A 356 -2.76 -8.12 -4.46
C SER A 356 -3.42 -7.88 -5.82
N ALA A 357 -3.13 -8.74 -6.80
CA ALA A 357 -3.72 -8.71 -8.13
C ALA A 357 -4.52 -10.00 -8.39
N MET A 358 -5.79 -9.86 -8.79
CA MET A 358 -6.71 -11.00 -9.02
C MET A 358 -6.33 -11.81 -10.27
N GLU A 359 -6.23 -13.14 -10.14
CA GLU A 359 -6.39 -14.04 -11.29
C GLU A 359 -7.88 -14.34 -11.55
N ARG A 360 -8.20 -14.99 -12.68
CA ARG A 360 -9.49 -15.68 -12.87
C ARG A 360 -9.29 -17.02 -13.60
N ARG A 361 -9.57 -18.13 -12.91
CA ARG A 361 -9.72 -19.45 -13.52
C ARG A 361 -11.18 -19.72 -13.91
N LYS A 362 -11.39 -20.59 -14.91
CA LYS A 362 -12.72 -21.15 -15.24
C LYS A 362 -12.55 -22.65 -15.50
N VAL A 363 -13.33 -23.47 -14.81
CA VAL A 363 -13.17 -24.94 -14.77
C VAL A 363 -14.22 -25.64 -15.63
N LEU A 364 -13.85 -26.73 -16.31
CA LEU A 364 -14.67 -27.91 -16.62
C LEU A 364 -13.80 -28.95 -17.38
N GLY A 365 -13.61 -30.20 -16.92
CA GLY A 365 -13.96 -30.76 -15.61
C GLY A 365 -13.80 -32.30 -15.54
N ARG A 366 -14.05 -32.85 -14.35
CA ARG A 366 -14.19 -34.30 -14.03
C ARG A 366 -13.00 -35.23 -14.32
N PHE A 367 -12.08 -35.30 -13.35
CA PHE A 367 -12.00 -36.53 -12.57
C PHE A 367 -12.61 -36.24 -11.18
N VAL A 368 -13.22 -37.24 -10.54
CA VAL A 368 -13.83 -37.09 -9.21
C VAL A 368 -12.94 -37.81 -8.19
N ILE A 369 -12.13 -37.03 -7.48
CA ILE A 369 -11.61 -37.39 -6.17
C ILE A 369 -12.64 -36.83 -5.17
N ASN A 370 -13.10 -37.66 -4.22
CA ASN A 370 -14.02 -37.20 -3.17
C ASN A 370 -13.22 -36.51 -2.06
N CYS A 371 -12.93 -35.22 -2.22
CA CYS A 371 -12.46 -34.38 -1.12
C CYS A 371 -13.56 -34.26 -0.05
N MET A 372 -13.17 -34.08 1.21
CA MET A 372 -14.11 -33.84 2.32
C MET A 372 -14.28 -32.35 2.59
N ASP A 373 -15.52 -31.86 2.65
CA ASP A 373 -15.80 -30.45 2.94
C ASP A 373 -15.43 -30.08 4.39
N PHE A 374 -14.51 -29.14 4.53
CA PHE A 374 -14.05 -28.56 5.79
C PHE A 374 -14.40 -27.08 5.82
N ASP A 375 -15.70 -26.78 5.86
CA ASP A 375 -16.22 -25.42 6.00
C ASP A 375 -16.18 -24.96 7.47
N VAL A 376 -15.26 -24.03 7.79
CA VAL A 376 -15.04 -23.43 9.12
C VAL A 376 -16.06 -22.31 9.38
N ASN A 377 -17.34 -22.68 9.29
CA ASN A 377 -18.45 -21.73 9.15
C ASN A 377 -19.21 -21.38 10.44
N HIS A 378 -18.69 -21.76 11.61
CA HIS A 378 -19.31 -21.51 12.90
C HIS A 378 -18.22 -21.47 14.00
N PRO A 379 -18.54 -21.05 15.24
CA PRO A 379 -17.55 -20.81 16.29
C PRO A 379 -16.57 -21.95 16.53
N PHE A 380 -15.27 -21.60 16.57
CA PHE A 380 -14.17 -22.55 16.53
C PHE A 380 -12.98 -22.10 17.38
N THR A 381 -12.12 -23.05 17.73
CA THR A 381 -10.87 -22.82 18.48
C THR A 381 -9.68 -23.00 17.53
N PHE A 382 -8.60 -22.25 17.72
CA PHE A 382 -7.33 -22.58 17.05
C PHE A 382 -6.11 -22.52 17.98
N LEU A 383 -5.06 -23.22 17.58
CA LEU A 383 -3.75 -23.24 18.24
C LEU A 383 -2.66 -22.85 17.22
N ILE A 384 -1.60 -22.17 17.66
CA ILE A 384 -0.34 -22.06 16.92
C ILE A 384 0.77 -22.70 17.76
N VAL A 385 1.52 -23.61 17.16
CA VAL A 385 2.39 -24.57 17.86
C VAL A 385 3.78 -24.59 17.21
N ASP A 386 4.85 -24.61 18.00
CA ASP A 386 6.21 -24.91 17.52
C ASP A 386 6.36 -26.42 17.34
N ASN A 387 6.54 -26.88 16.11
CA ASN A 387 6.56 -28.30 15.76
C ASN A 387 7.80 -29.05 16.27
N ARG A 388 8.86 -28.33 16.67
CA ARG A 388 10.12 -28.90 17.16
C ARG A 388 10.02 -29.27 18.64
N THR A 389 9.33 -28.45 19.43
CA THR A 389 9.16 -28.60 20.87
C THR A 389 7.75 -29.01 21.29
N LYS A 390 6.80 -28.99 20.36
CA LYS A 390 5.33 -29.20 20.54
C LYS A 390 4.63 -28.15 21.41
N MET A 391 5.36 -27.10 21.80
CA MET A 391 4.92 -26.06 22.73
C MET A 391 3.87 -25.16 22.07
N ILE A 392 2.76 -24.92 22.77
CA ILE A 392 1.69 -24.01 22.30
C ILE A 392 2.13 -22.55 22.50
N HIS A 393 2.19 -21.79 21.40
CA HIS A 393 2.49 -20.35 21.44
C HIS A 393 1.25 -19.49 21.59
N PHE A 394 0.16 -19.84 20.90
CA PHE A 394 -1.10 -19.12 20.91
C PHE A 394 -2.29 -20.08 20.99
N ILE A 395 -3.35 -19.63 21.66
CA ILE A 395 -4.67 -20.27 21.70
C ILE A 395 -5.73 -19.19 21.51
N ASP A 396 -6.82 -19.54 20.85
CA ASP A 396 -7.94 -18.63 20.57
C ASP A 396 -9.27 -19.38 20.55
N THR A 397 -10.34 -18.66 20.85
CA THR A 397 -11.71 -19.04 20.55
C THR A 397 -12.37 -17.90 19.79
N ILE A 398 -12.84 -18.22 18.59
CA ILE A 398 -13.60 -17.33 17.72
C ILE A 398 -15.08 -17.65 17.89
N VAL A 399 -15.77 -16.84 18.69
CA VAL A 399 -17.26 -16.75 18.70
C VAL A 399 -17.76 -15.93 17.49
N TYR A 400 -16.82 -15.23 16.85
CA TYR A 400 -16.95 -14.24 15.78
C TYR A 400 -17.40 -12.85 16.25
N ASP A 401 -16.87 -11.86 15.53
CA ASP A 401 -16.85 -10.42 15.80
C ASP A 401 -18.15 -9.81 16.35
N MET A 402 -18.06 -9.26 17.57
CA MET A 402 -19.14 -8.49 18.22
C MET A 402 -19.31 -7.06 17.65
N ASP A 403 -18.37 -6.56 16.85
CA ASP A 403 -18.61 -5.32 16.07
C ASP A 403 -19.81 -5.49 15.11
N SER A 404 -20.24 -6.73 14.81
CA SER A 404 -21.36 -7.05 13.91
C SER A 404 -22.69 -6.33 14.17
N ALA A 405 -22.92 -5.76 15.36
CA ALA A 405 -24.11 -4.97 15.66
C ALA A 405 -23.91 -3.49 15.28
N GLU A 406 -22.87 -2.83 15.79
CA GLU A 406 -22.52 -1.45 15.46
C GLU A 406 -22.17 -1.31 13.96
N LYS A 407 -21.44 -2.28 13.39
CA LYS A 407 -21.19 -2.40 11.94
C LYS A 407 -22.46 -2.63 11.11
N GLN A 408 -23.57 -3.09 11.69
CA GLN A 408 -24.82 -3.20 10.92
C GLN A 408 -25.44 -1.81 10.70
N ASP A 409 -25.58 -0.99 11.73
CA ASP A 409 -26.15 0.36 11.56
C ASP A 409 -25.16 1.36 10.94
N ILE A 410 -23.86 1.22 11.21
CA ILE A 410 -22.81 1.96 10.48
C ILE A 410 -22.72 1.47 9.02
N GLY A 411 -22.90 0.18 8.74
CA GLY A 411 -22.91 -0.38 7.38
C GLY A 411 -24.15 0.00 6.57
N ASN A 412 -25.31 0.07 7.24
CA ASN A 412 -26.53 0.65 6.68
C ASN A 412 -26.31 2.13 6.32
N LEU A 413 -25.75 2.92 7.26
CA LEU A 413 -25.42 4.32 7.04
C LEU A 413 -24.40 4.49 5.89
N ALA A 414 -23.42 3.60 5.78
CA ALA A 414 -22.44 3.59 4.69
C ALA A 414 -23.12 3.40 3.33
N ALA A 415 -23.91 2.34 3.18
CA ALA A 415 -24.65 2.07 1.93
C ALA A 415 -25.59 3.22 1.54
N SER A 416 -26.24 3.87 2.52
CA SER A 416 -27.04 5.07 2.33
C SER A 416 -26.22 6.29 1.88
N ILE A 417 -25.06 6.54 2.50
CA ILE A 417 -24.15 7.65 2.13
C ILE A 417 -23.50 7.41 0.77
N ASP A 418 -23.15 6.18 0.41
CA ASP A 418 -22.58 5.86 -0.90
C ASP A 418 -23.62 5.97 -2.03
N TYR A 419 -24.87 5.56 -1.77
CA TYR A 419 -25.99 5.81 -2.70
C TYR A 419 -26.24 7.32 -2.89
N PHE A 420 -26.28 8.07 -1.79
CA PHE A 420 -26.44 9.52 -1.82
C PHE A 420 -25.26 10.20 -2.54
N THR A 421 -24.03 9.73 -2.32
CA THR A 421 -22.81 10.17 -3.00
C THR A 421 -22.93 10.05 -4.51
N ASN A 422 -23.29 8.86 -5.02
CA ASN A 422 -23.46 8.63 -6.45
C ASN A 422 -24.56 9.53 -7.04
N SER A 423 -25.69 9.67 -6.33
CA SER A 423 -26.83 10.49 -6.76
C SER A 423 -26.47 11.98 -6.81
N LEU A 424 -25.81 12.49 -5.76
CA LEU A 424 -25.37 13.88 -5.65
C LEU A 424 -24.28 14.20 -6.67
N TYR A 425 -23.29 13.32 -6.83
CA TYR A 425 -22.23 13.48 -7.83
C TYR A 425 -22.79 13.57 -9.24
N GLN A 426 -23.70 12.67 -9.64
CA GLN A 426 -24.36 12.75 -10.94
C GLN A 426 -25.15 14.06 -11.12
N ALA A 427 -25.85 14.54 -10.08
CA ALA A 427 -26.65 15.75 -10.14
C ALA A 427 -25.84 17.06 -10.18
N VAL A 428 -24.58 17.05 -9.72
CA VAL A 428 -23.63 18.18 -9.83
C VAL A 428 -22.82 18.09 -11.13
N ALA A 429 -22.17 16.95 -11.40
CA ALA A 429 -21.26 16.77 -12.54
C ALA A 429 -21.96 16.86 -13.91
N THR A 430 -23.27 16.61 -14.00
CA THR A 430 -24.02 16.83 -15.25
C THR A 430 -24.38 18.30 -15.51
N GLY A 431 -24.03 19.22 -14.59
CA GLY A 431 -24.36 20.64 -14.67
C GLY A 431 -23.17 21.59 -14.92
N THR A 432 -21.92 21.11 -14.92
CA THR A 432 -20.72 21.96 -15.07
C THR A 432 -19.68 21.32 -16.00
N ASN A 433 -18.73 22.13 -16.48
CA ASN A 433 -17.52 21.67 -17.18
C ASN A 433 -16.26 21.82 -16.30
N GLU A 434 -16.43 22.00 -14.98
CA GLU A 434 -15.36 22.29 -14.02
C GLU A 434 -15.06 21.06 -13.15
N ASN A 435 -13.89 21.01 -12.50
CA ASN A 435 -13.52 19.89 -11.63
C ASN A 435 -14.43 19.84 -10.38
N VAL A 436 -15.15 18.73 -10.19
CA VAL A 436 -16.11 18.56 -9.09
C VAL A 436 -15.45 17.77 -7.94
N PHE A 437 -14.69 18.48 -7.11
CA PHE A 437 -14.30 18.00 -5.78
C PHE A 437 -15.39 18.30 -4.76
N MET A 438 -15.80 17.34 -3.93
CA MET A 438 -16.75 17.58 -2.82
C MET A 438 -16.68 16.55 -1.69
N SER A 439 -17.28 16.86 -0.53
CA SER A 439 -17.52 15.89 0.54
C SER A 439 -19.02 15.56 0.67
N PRO A 440 -19.48 14.42 0.10
CA PRO A 440 -20.85 13.94 0.26
C PRO A 440 -21.20 13.68 1.73
N PHE A 441 -20.25 13.17 2.52
CA PHE A 441 -20.40 12.95 3.96
C PHE A 441 -20.75 14.24 4.71
N SER A 442 -20.09 15.36 4.38
CA SER A 442 -20.40 16.67 4.99
C SER A 442 -21.82 17.15 4.64
N VAL A 443 -22.22 16.99 3.37
CA VAL A 443 -23.57 17.34 2.90
C VAL A 443 -24.63 16.46 3.58
N ALA A 444 -24.42 15.14 3.60
CA ALA A 444 -25.30 14.17 4.25
C ALA A 444 -25.48 14.47 5.75
N THR A 445 -24.39 14.81 6.46
CA THR A 445 -24.44 15.19 7.88
C THR A 445 -25.38 16.37 8.12
N VAL A 446 -25.30 17.44 7.32
CA VAL A 446 -26.20 18.61 7.46
C VAL A 446 -27.65 18.27 7.11
N LEU A 447 -27.88 17.45 6.07
CA LEU A 447 -29.22 16.98 5.73
C LEU A 447 -29.82 16.09 6.83
N SER A 448 -29.02 15.24 7.49
CA SER A 448 -29.47 14.40 8.60
C SER A 448 -29.75 15.19 9.89
N MET A 449 -28.97 16.23 10.18
CA MET A 449 -29.29 17.19 11.26
C MET A 449 -30.66 17.86 11.04
N VAL A 450 -31.06 18.09 9.78
CA VAL A 450 -32.38 18.65 9.44
C VAL A 450 -33.49 17.59 9.36
N TYR A 451 -33.20 16.37 8.88
CA TYR A 451 -34.15 15.25 8.89
C TYR A 451 -34.68 14.94 10.30
N LEU A 452 -33.81 15.01 11.31
CA LEU A 452 -34.17 14.90 12.73
C LEU A 452 -35.29 15.87 13.16
N GLY A 453 -35.36 17.07 12.56
CA GLY A 453 -36.41 18.06 12.77
C GLY A 453 -37.59 17.99 11.79
N ALA A 454 -37.42 17.31 10.65
CA ALA A 454 -38.43 17.20 9.59
C ALA A 454 -39.58 16.26 9.97
N ARG A 455 -40.78 16.53 9.47
CA ARG A 455 -42.00 15.76 9.73
C ARG A 455 -42.78 15.53 8.43
N GLN A 456 -43.85 14.73 8.50
CA GLN A 456 -44.81 14.47 7.40
C GLN A 456 -44.15 14.19 6.04
N ASN A 457 -44.44 14.99 5.00
CA ASN A 457 -43.92 14.76 3.64
C ASN A 457 -42.43 15.13 3.51
N SER A 458 -41.98 16.15 4.24
CA SER A 458 -40.56 16.54 4.29
C SER A 458 -39.69 15.40 4.83
N ALA A 459 -40.13 14.70 5.88
CA ALA A 459 -39.45 13.51 6.38
C ALA A 459 -39.34 12.40 5.32
N LYS A 460 -40.44 12.11 4.62
CA LYS A 460 -40.46 11.11 3.52
C LYS A 460 -39.58 11.51 2.33
N GLN A 461 -39.37 12.80 2.08
CA GLN A 461 -38.44 13.25 1.06
C GLN A 461 -36.98 12.95 1.47
N PHE A 462 -36.60 13.22 2.73
CA PHE A 462 -35.28 12.81 3.25
C PHE A 462 -35.05 11.29 3.21
N GLU A 463 -36.03 10.48 3.62
CA GLU A 463 -35.98 9.00 3.52
C GLU A 463 -35.71 8.54 2.08
N ASN A 464 -36.37 9.18 1.11
CA ASN A 464 -36.21 8.85 -0.31
C ASN A 464 -34.87 9.32 -0.92
N VAL A 465 -34.26 10.39 -0.43
CA VAL A 465 -33.02 10.96 -0.99
C VAL A 465 -31.77 10.39 -0.32
N LEU A 466 -31.81 10.17 0.99
CA LEU A 466 -30.72 9.52 1.72
C LEU A 466 -30.78 7.98 1.64
N LYS A 467 -31.89 7.40 1.17
CA LYS A 467 -32.16 5.94 1.14
C LYS A 467 -31.88 5.25 2.47
N ILE A 468 -32.43 5.81 3.55
CA ILE A 468 -32.35 5.21 4.87
C ILE A 468 -33.71 4.58 5.19
N THR A 469 -33.69 3.31 5.58
CA THR A 469 -34.88 2.50 5.94
C THR A 469 -35.30 2.67 7.41
N SER A 470 -34.60 3.54 8.14
CA SER A 470 -34.68 3.73 9.59
C SER A 470 -35.31 5.08 9.95
N ASN A 471 -35.85 5.21 11.16
CA ASN A 471 -36.41 6.48 11.65
C ASN A 471 -35.30 7.53 11.93
N PRO A 472 -35.63 8.83 12.08
CA PRO A 472 -34.63 9.89 12.24
C PRO A 472 -33.67 9.72 13.44
N ASP A 473 -34.15 9.16 14.55
CA ASP A 473 -33.32 8.88 15.74
C ASP A 473 -32.31 7.74 15.48
N SER A 474 -32.69 6.71 14.71
CA SER A 474 -31.77 5.65 14.27
C SER A 474 -30.67 6.17 13.34
N VAL A 475 -31.00 7.08 12.41
CA VAL A 475 -30.01 7.75 11.57
C VAL A 475 -29.01 8.53 12.41
N ALA A 476 -29.52 9.31 13.36
CA ALA A 476 -28.70 10.13 14.23
C ALA A 476 -27.82 9.26 15.17
N LEU A 477 -28.32 8.10 15.60
CA LEU A 477 -27.55 7.12 16.38
C LEU A 477 -26.34 6.55 15.58
N ALA A 478 -26.55 6.12 14.33
CA ALA A 478 -25.45 5.62 13.49
C ALA A 478 -24.38 6.71 13.23
N PHE A 479 -24.78 7.96 13.02
CA PHE A 479 -23.84 9.10 12.93
C PHE A 479 -23.05 9.30 14.23
N LYS A 480 -23.70 9.19 15.39
CA LYS A 480 -23.06 9.33 16.71
C LYS A 480 -21.97 8.28 16.94
N GLU A 481 -22.26 7.03 16.60
CA GLU A 481 -21.32 5.91 16.71
C GLU A 481 -20.15 6.13 15.76
N TYR A 482 -20.41 6.54 14.51
CA TYR A 482 -19.35 6.87 13.57
C TYR A 482 -18.46 8.06 14.00
N PHE A 483 -19.04 9.17 14.51
CA PHE A 483 -18.26 10.28 15.07
C PHE A 483 -17.44 9.86 16.31
N SER A 484 -17.82 8.78 17.00
CA SER A 484 -17.07 8.21 18.12
C SER A 484 -15.87 7.38 17.61
N LEU A 485 -16.03 6.61 16.53
CA LEU A 485 -14.92 5.92 15.85
C LEU A 485 -13.90 6.88 15.24
N LEU A 486 -14.33 8.04 14.73
CA LEU A 486 -13.44 9.08 14.20
C LEU A 486 -12.52 9.68 15.28
N LYS A 487 -13.05 9.94 16.49
CA LYS A 487 -12.28 10.51 17.61
C LYS A 487 -11.17 9.58 18.13
N ASN A 488 -11.22 8.29 17.79
CA ASN A 488 -10.25 7.26 18.16
C ASN A 488 -9.32 6.86 16.99
N SER A 489 -9.14 7.72 15.98
CA SER A 489 -8.34 7.44 14.77
C SER A 489 -6.82 7.63 14.97
N ASP A 490 -6.04 7.04 14.07
CA ASP A 490 -4.60 6.85 14.19
C ASP A 490 -3.77 8.12 13.92
N LYS A 491 -2.63 8.29 14.60
CA LYS A 491 -1.77 9.50 14.46
C LYS A 491 -1.13 9.70 13.06
N LEU A 492 -1.35 8.79 12.12
CA LEU A 492 -0.90 8.89 10.72
C LEU A 492 -1.94 9.56 9.80
N VAL A 493 -3.21 9.66 10.23
CA VAL A 493 -4.30 10.28 9.47
C VAL A 493 -5.20 11.04 10.45
N THR A 494 -5.11 12.37 10.44
CA THR A 494 -6.07 13.22 11.16
C THR A 494 -7.34 13.34 10.35
N PHE A 495 -8.46 12.77 10.80
CA PHE A 495 -9.79 13.13 10.30
C PHE A 495 -10.60 13.74 11.45
N ASN A 496 -11.00 14.99 11.29
CA ASN A 496 -11.87 15.71 12.22
C ASN A 496 -13.16 16.12 11.49
N SER A 497 -14.30 15.93 12.15
CA SER A 497 -15.60 16.42 11.67
C SER A 497 -16.36 17.00 12.85
N VAL A 498 -16.64 18.30 12.79
CA VAL A 498 -17.33 19.05 13.84
C VAL A 498 -18.65 19.62 13.32
N ASN A 499 -19.64 19.70 14.21
CA ASN A 499 -20.97 20.22 13.92
C ASN A 499 -21.27 21.41 14.83
N ARG A 500 -21.97 22.42 14.32
CA ARG A 500 -22.52 23.52 15.14
C ARG A 500 -23.87 23.99 14.60
N LEU A 501 -24.78 24.28 15.52
CA LEU A 501 -26.07 24.90 15.29
C LEU A 501 -26.03 26.35 15.76
N TYR A 502 -26.23 27.30 14.85
CA TYR A 502 -26.44 28.70 15.20
C TYR A 502 -27.94 28.99 15.26
N ALA A 503 -28.40 29.62 16.34
CA ALA A 503 -29.80 29.74 16.72
C ALA A 503 -30.20 31.21 16.92
N SER A 504 -31.36 31.63 16.41
CA SER A 504 -31.87 32.98 16.67
C SER A 504 -32.27 33.15 18.14
N GLU A 505 -31.69 34.13 18.85
CA GLU A 505 -32.07 34.47 20.24
C GLU A 505 -33.59 34.66 20.44
N LYS A 506 -34.30 35.03 19.38
CA LYS A 506 -35.72 35.42 19.41
C LYS A 506 -36.65 34.37 18.80
N PHE A 507 -36.17 33.14 18.59
CA PHE A 507 -36.95 32.06 17.97
C PHE A 507 -36.83 30.74 18.76
N PRO A 508 -37.94 30.07 19.11
CA PRO A 508 -37.90 28.90 19.96
C PRO A 508 -37.37 27.65 19.22
N ILE A 509 -36.47 26.93 19.88
CA ILE A 509 -36.01 25.59 19.48
C ILE A 509 -36.48 24.61 20.54
N SER A 510 -37.03 23.45 20.12
CA SER A 510 -37.50 22.42 21.05
C SER A 510 -36.35 21.82 21.84
N GLU A 511 -36.56 21.59 23.13
CA GLU A 511 -35.52 21.03 24.00
C GLU A 511 -35.13 19.61 23.55
N ASP A 512 -36.09 18.82 23.04
CA ASP A 512 -35.84 17.50 22.47
C ASP A 512 -34.90 17.56 21.25
N TYR A 513 -35.08 18.54 20.36
CA TYR A 513 -34.18 18.72 19.22
C TYR A 513 -32.79 19.19 19.67
N LYS A 514 -32.69 20.12 20.62
CA LYS A 514 -31.38 20.51 21.22
C LYS A 514 -30.66 19.31 21.82
N ASN A 515 -31.37 18.55 22.67
CA ASN A 515 -30.84 17.35 23.33
C ASN A 515 -30.36 16.32 22.31
N ASN A 516 -31.13 16.06 21.26
CA ASN A 516 -30.74 15.13 20.19
C ASN A 516 -29.54 15.65 19.36
N MET A 517 -29.44 16.96 19.08
CA MET A 517 -28.29 17.55 18.38
C MET A 517 -26.98 17.40 19.16
N VAL A 518 -27.02 17.59 20.49
CA VAL A 518 -25.87 17.35 21.37
C VAL A 518 -25.58 15.84 21.49
N LYS A 519 -26.61 15.03 21.74
CA LYS A 519 -26.52 13.57 21.98
C LYS A 519 -25.98 12.78 20.79
N TYR A 520 -26.36 13.17 19.57
CA TYR A 520 -26.09 12.39 18.37
C TYR A 520 -25.01 13.02 17.48
N PHE A 521 -25.12 14.32 17.18
CA PHE A 521 -24.19 15.00 16.27
C PHE A 521 -23.01 15.66 16.99
N PHE A 522 -22.94 15.57 18.33
CA PHE A 522 -21.97 16.29 19.17
C PHE A 522 -21.93 17.80 18.87
N SER A 523 -23.09 18.37 18.48
CA SER A 523 -23.19 19.76 18.05
C SER A 523 -23.40 20.69 19.24
N ASP A 524 -22.53 21.68 19.38
CA ASP A 524 -22.83 22.87 20.19
C ASP A 524 -24.02 23.64 19.60
N ILE A 525 -24.65 24.45 20.44
CA ILE A 525 -25.71 25.39 20.05
C ILE A 525 -25.32 26.80 20.48
N GLU A 526 -25.19 27.71 19.53
CA GLU A 526 -24.77 29.10 19.75
C GLU A 526 -25.91 30.06 19.42
N ASN A 527 -26.41 30.79 20.42
CA ASN A 527 -27.47 31.78 20.23
C ASN A 527 -26.88 33.08 19.66
N VAL A 528 -27.50 33.61 18.61
CA VAL A 528 -27.04 34.76 17.83
C VAL A 528 -28.20 35.65 17.36
N ASP A 529 -27.93 36.94 17.14
CA ASP A 529 -28.92 37.89 16.64
C ASP A 529 -28.84 38.07 15.11
N PHE A 530 -29.58 37.23 14.36
CA PHE A 530 -29.75 37.44 12.92
C PHE A 530 -30.56 38.71 12.58
N ILE A 531 -31.30 39.29 13.54
CA ILE A 531 -32.28 40.36 13.25
C ILE A 531 -31.62 41.74 13.14
N THR A 532 -30.63 42.06 14.00
CA THR A 532 -29.90 43.34 13.92
C THR A 532 -28.41 43.18 13.56
N ASN A 533 -27.87 41.95 13.61
CA ASN A 533 -26.43 41.69 13.41
C ASN A 533 -26.11 40.62 12.33
N ALA A 534 -27.03 40.30 11.41
CA ALA A 534 -26.87 39.23 10.39
C ALA A 534 -25.47 39.10 9.77
N GLU A 535 -24.89 40.20 9.29
CA GLU A 535 -23.59 40.21 8.63
C GLU A 535 -22.41 39.99 9.60
N LYS A 536 -22.51 40.47 10.84
CA LYS A 536 -21.54 40.15 11.91
C LYS A 536 -21.63 38.66 12.27
N THR A 537 -22.84 38.12 12.35
CA THR A 537 -23.09 36.69 12.58
C THR A 537 -22.53 35.82 11.43
N ARG A 538 -22.63 36.28 10.18
CA ARG A 538 -22.00 35.63 9.02
C ARG A 538 -20.48 35.54 9.16
N ILE A 539 -19.85 36.62 9.63
CA ILE A 539 -18.41 36.67 9.88
C ILE A 539 -18.02 35.69 11.00
N THR A 540 -18.70 35.72 12.16
CA THR A 540 -18.48 34.75 13.26
C THR A 540 -18.57 33.29 12.77
N ILE A 541 -19.57 32.99 11.93
CA ILE A 541 -19.77 31.67 11.35
C ILE A 541 -18.59 31.26 10.45
N ASN A 542 -18.15 32.14 9.56
CA ASN A 542 -17.03 31.85 8.65
C ASN A 542 -15.70 31.74 9.41
N ASP A 543 -15.45 32.56 10.42
CA ASP A 543 -14.28 32.43 11.31
C ASP A 543 -14.29 31.09 12.07
N TRP A 544 -15.45 30.61 12.51
CA TRP A 544 -15.58 29.27 13.11
C TRP A 544 -15.26 28.15 12.10
N VAL A 545 -15.79 28.23 10.87
CA VAL A 545 -15.45 27.25 9.80
C VAL A 545 -13.95 27.28 9.49
N LYS A 546 -13.37 28.46 9.35
CA LYS A 546 -11.94 28.68 9.07
C LYS A 546 -11.04 28.05 10.13
N ASN A 547 -11.36 28.28 11.41
CA ASN A 547 -10.60 27.70 12.52
C ASN A 547 -10.67 26.16 12.55
N ASN A 548 -11.84 25.58 12.23
CA ASN A 548 -12.03 24.12 12.25
C ASN A 548 -11.56 23.41 10.96
N THR A 549 -11.30 24.15 9.89
CA THR A 549 -10.80 23.63 8.60
C THR A 549 -9.30 23.90 8.39
N ASN A 550 -8.55 24.21 9.45
CA ASN A 550 -7.14 24.61 9.40
C ASN A 550 -6.86 25.73 8.36
N ASN A 551 -7.71 26.76 8.37
CA ASN A 551 -7.71 27.90 7.45
C ASN A 551 -7.98 27.58 5.96
N LYS A 552 -8.29 26.34 5.58
CA LYS A 552 -8.53 25.96 4.17
C LYS A 552 -9.87 26.44 3.62
N ILE A 553 -10.86 26.73 4.46
CA ILE A 553 -12.16 27.28 4.05
C ILE A 553 -12.43 28.58 4.83
N THR A 554 -12.27 29.72 4.16
CA THR A 554 -12.36 31.06 4.77
C THR A 554 -13.75 31.68 4.76
N ASP A 555 -14.67 31.17 3.93
CA ASP A 555 -15.82 31.91 3.41
C ASP A 555 -16.93 30.97 2.92
N LEU A 556 -17.43 30.08 3.79
CA LEU A 556 -18.55 29.19 3.45
C LEU A 556 -19.84 29.96 3.12
N LEU A 557 -20.12 31.03 3.87
CA LEU A 557 -21.30 31.88 3.70
C LEU A 557 -20.94 33.19 2.99
N PRO A 558 -21.43 33.46 1.76
CA PRO A 558 -21.16 34.70 1.04
C PRO A 558 -21.96 35.89 1.61
N SER A 559 -21.50 37.12 1.36
CA SER A 559 -22.15 38.36 1.81
C SER A 559 -23.65 38.37 1.48
N GLY A 560 -24.48 38.67 2.48
CA GLY A 560 -25.95 38.68 2.33
C GLY A 560 -26.64 37.30 2.32
N SER A 561 -25.92 36.20 2.57
CA SER A 561 -26.54 34.87 2.73
C SER A 561 -27.41 34.71 3.98
N LEU A 562 -27.25 35.61 4.96
CA LEU A 562 -28.02 35.66 6.20
C LEU A 562 -28.88 36.94 6.19
N THR A 563 -30.10 36.81 6.70
CA THR A 563 -31.13 37.84 6.66
C THR A 563 -31.84 37.96 8.01
N PRO A 564 -32.60 39.03 8.28
CA PRO A 564 -33.46 39.13 9.47
C PRO A 564 -34.57 38.06 9.54
N GLN A 565 -34.82 37.30 8.46
CA GLN A 565 -35.71 36.14 8.45
C GLN A 565 -35.00 34.82 8.78
N SER A 566 -33.67 34.78 8.81
CA SER A 566 -32.89 33.59 9.18
C SER A 566 -33.13 33.25 10.66
N VAL A 567 -33.42 31.97 10.93
CA VAL A 567 -33.71 31.49 12.29
C VAL A 567 -32.73 30.43 12.78
N LEU A 568 -32.19 29.59 11.88
CA LEU A 568 -31.15 28.61 12.19
C LEU A 568 -30.10 28.59 11.08
N VAL A 569 -28.85 28.32 11.43
CA VAL A 569 -27.82 27.88 10.47
C VAL A 569 -27.17 26.61 11.00
N LEU A 570 -27.26 25.53 10.22
CA LEU A 570 -26.70 24.22 10.57
C LEU A 570 -25.43 24.00 9.77
N ILE A 571 -24.32 23.70 10.45
CA ILE A 571 -23.00 23.62 9.83
C ILE A 571 -22.29 22.34 10.22
N ASN A 572 -21.72 21.66 9.23
CA ASN A 572 -20.70 20.66 9.39
C ASN A 572 -19.39 21.16 8.77
N ALA A 573 -18.27 20.99 9.46
CA ALA A 573 -16.93 21.26 8.94
C ALA A 573 -16.04 20.03 9.14
N VAL A 574 -15.41 19.59 8.06
CA VAL A 574 -14.51 18.44 7.97
C VAL A 574 -13.10 18.92 7.65
N TYR A 575 -12.11 18.38 8.35
CA TYR A 575 -10.69 18.51 8.03
C TYR A 575 -10.03 17.13 8.02
N PHE A 576 -9.25 16.87 6.97
CA PHE A 576 -8.49 15.66 6.76
C PHE A 576 -7.02 16.01 6.51
N LYS A 577 -6.10 15.31 7.16
CA LYS A 577 -4.67 15.30 6.84
C LYS A 577 -4.14 13.87 6.93
N GLY A 578 -3.77 13.27 5.80
CA GLY A 578 -3.26 11.91 5.71
C GLY A 578 -2.07 11.79 4.76
N ILE A 579 -1.16 10.86 5.02
CA ILE A 579 0.07 10.71 4.21
C ILE A 579 -0.21 9.91 2.93
N ILE A 580 -0.69 10.59 1.89
CA ILE A 580 -0.68 10.08 0.51
C ILE A 580 0.62 10.54 -0.15
N LYS A 581 1.32 9.61 -0.80
CA LYS A 581 2.46 9.91 -1.69
C LYS A 581 2.01 9.76 -3.14
N TYR A 582 2.78 10.33 -4.07
CA TYR A 582 2.62 10.20 -5.54
C TYR A 582 1.56 11.06 -6.23
N ALA A 583 1.15 12.21 -5.68
CA ALA A 583 0.43 13.24 -6.43
C ALA A 583 0.83 14.66 -6.00
N LYS A 584 0.67 15.64 -6.91
CA LYS A 584 0.70 17.07 -6.58
C LYS A 584 -0.49 17.78 -7.23
N ILE A 585 -1.54 18.03 -6.46
CA ILE A 585 -2.84 18.51 -6.97
C ILE A 585 -3.45 19.44 -5.93
N SER A 586 -3.84 20.65 -6.31
CA SER A 586 -4.63 21.54 -5.47
C SER A 586 -5.90 21.97 -6.21
N LEU A 587 -7.05 21.82 -5.55
CA LEU A 587 -8.39 22.11 -6.07
C LEU A 587 -9.24 22.76 -4.99
N GLU A 588 -10.06 23.73 -5.39
CA GLU A 588 -11.07 24.39 -4.57
C GLU A 588 -12.39 24.43 -5.33
N SER A 589 -13.51 24.18 -4.65
CA SER A 589 -14.85 24.16 -5.24
C SER A 589 -15.87 24.82 -4.33
N SER A 590 -16.90 25.45 -4.90
CA SER A 590 -17.99 26.05 -4.13
C SER A 590 -19.32 25.97 -4.89
N PHE A 591 -20.37 25.52 -4.20
CA PHE A 591 -21.67 25.22 -4.80
C PHE A 591 -22.83 25.73 -3.93
N LYS A 592 -23.88 26.23 -4.61
CA LYS A 592 -25.24 26.31 -4.05
C LYS A 592 -25.97 25.01 -4.39
N LEU A 593 -26.53 24.34 -3.38
CA LEU A 593 -27.14 23.02 -3.53
C LEU A 593 -28.68 23.05 -3.59
N GLY A 594 -29.34 24.19 -3.34
CA GLY A 594 -30.80 24.28 -3.31
C GLY A 594 -31.50 23.68 -4.53
N ASP A 595 -31.09 24.04 -5.75
CA ASP A 595 -31.71 23.50 -6.98
C ASP A 595 -31.24 22.07 -7.33
N VAL A 596 -30.08 21.64 -6.82
CA VAL A 596 -29.62 20.25 -6.95
C VAL A 596 -30.48 19.33 -6.07
N LEU A 597 -30.74 19.73 -4.82
CA LEU A 597 -31.55 18.99 -3.86
C LEU A 597 -33.03 18.93 -4.27
N LYS A 598 -33.58 20.00 -4.88
CA LYS A 598 -34.91 19.97 -5.51
C LYS A 598 -35.00 18.90 -6.60
N LYS A 599 -34.00 18.81 -7.50
CA LYS A 599 -33.92 17.77 -8.55
C LYS A 599 -33.77 16.36 -7.99
N LEU A 600 -33.03 16.20 -6.89
CA LEU A 600 -32.83 14.90 -6.23
C LEU A 600 -34.08 14.38 -5.50
N GLY A 601 -35.03 15.26 -5.14
CA GLY A 601 -36.30 14.87 -4.51
C GLY A 601 -36.61 15.52 -3.17
N LEU A 602 -35.93 16.62 -2.80
CA LEU A 602 -36.24 17.46 -1.63
C LEU A 602 -36.95 18.80 -1.97
N PRO A 603 -37.97 18.89 -2.85
CA PRO A 603 -38.55 20.19 -3.20
C PRO A 603 -39.32 20.86 -2.05
N ASP A 604 -39.94 20.11 -1.13
CA ASP A 604 -40.87 20.68 -0.14
C ASP A 604 -40.14 21.47 0.94
N ILE A 605 -38.90 21.11 1.29
CA ILE A 605 -38.14 21.81 2.35
C ILE A 605 -37.71 23.22 1.93
N PHE A 606 -37.65 23.49 0.62
CA PHE A 606 -37.37 24.81 0.05
C PHE A 606 -38.63 25.59 -0.33
N ASP A 607 -39.82 25.03 -0.06
CA ASP A 607 -41.12 25.67 -0.32
C ASP A 607 -41.75 26.10 1.02
N PRO A 608 -41.87 27.42 1.31
CA PRO A 608 -42.39 27.92 2.57
C PRO A 608 -43.85 27.55 2.84
N LEU A 609 -44.59 27.04 1.85
CA LEU A 609 -45.98 26.58 1.99
C LEU A 609 -46.09 25.05 2.14
N LYS A 610 -45.00 24.29 1.98
CA LYS A 610 -44.97 22.81 2.11
C LYS A 610 -44.00 22.29 3.18
N ALA A 611 -42.96 23.05 3.53
CA ALA A 611 -41.96 22.61 4.51
C ALA A 611 -42.59 22.33 5.89
N ASP A 612 -42.40 21.11 6.39
CA ASP A 612 -42.70 20.76 7.78
C ASP A 612 -41.42 20.38 8.53
N LEU A 613 -40.74 21.42 9.03
CA LEU A 613 -39.58 21.32 9.92
C LEU A 613 -39.97 21.54 11.40
N SER A 614 -41.26 21.44 11.75
CA SER A 614 -41.80 21.84 13.05
C SER A 614 -41.28 21.03 14.26
N GLY A 615 -40.56 19.92 14.02
CA GLY A 615 -39.83 19.20 15.06
C GLY A 615 -38.69 20.03 15.67
N MET A 616 -38.08 20.94 14.90
CA MET A 616 -37.02 21.83 15.39
C MET A 616 -37.54 22.84 16.42
N THR A 617 -38.80 23.25 16.32
CA THR A 617 -39.39 24.42 16.99
C THR A 617 -40.40 24.08 18.07
N GLY A 618 -40.72 22.79 18.25
CA GLY A 618 -41.71 22.34 19.22
C GLY A 618 -43.15 22.47 18.73
N GLY A 619 -43.34 22.59 17.40
CA GLY A 619 -44.65 22.66 16.75
C GLY A 619 -44.92 23.96 15.99
N GLU A 620 -44.04 24.97 16.05
CA GLU A 620 -44.18 26.16 15.19
C GLU A 620 -43.96 25.79 13.72
N LYS A 621 -44.91 26.19 12.88
CA LYS A 621 -44.89 25.99 11.42
C LYS A 621 -44.43 27.29 10.74
N ASN A 622 -44.27 27.25 9.42
CA ASN A 622 -43.75 28.34 8.57
C ASN A 622 -42.21 28.51 8.58
N ILE A 623 -41.44 27.49 8.98
CA ILE A 623 -39.98 27.48 8.77
C ILE A 623 -39.57 26.54 7.64
N TYR A 624 -38.62 26.99 6.81
CA TYR A 624 -38.17 26.31 5.59
C TYR A 624 -36.67 26.55 5.35
N ALA A 625 -36.01 25.67 4.60
CA ALA A 625 -34.64 25.88 4.16
C ALA A 625 -34.62 26.96 3.06
N SER A 626 -33.90 28.06 3.26
CA SER A 626 -33.81 29.15 2.28
C SER A 626 -32.67 28.96 1.29
N GLU A 627 -31.54 28.40 1.71
CA GLU A 627 -30.40 28.05 0.84
C GLU A 627 -29.48 27.02 1.51
N MET A 628 -28.76 26.22 0.71
CA MET A 628 -27.66 25.37 1.19
C MET A 628 -26.38 25.61 0.41
N PHE A 629 -25.28 25.80 1.12
CA PHE A 629 -23.93 26.02 0.59
C PHE A 629 -23.03 24.82 0.88
N HIS A 630 -22.15 24.50 -0.06
CA HIS A 630 -21.02 23.60 0.13
C HIS A 630 -19.75 24.24 -0.41
N LYS A 631 -18.65 24.16 0.32
CA LYS A 631 -17.31 24.57 -0.13
C LYS A 631 -16.32 23.46 0.24
N ALA A 632 -15.43 23.11 -0.67
CA ALA A 632 -14.43 22.06 -0.46
C ALA A 632 -13.08 22.44 -1.05
N PHE A 633 -12.02 21.91 -0.45
CA PHE A 633 -10.63 22.18 -0.78
C PHE A 633 -9.82 20.88 -0.64
N VAL A 634 -8.87 20.65 -1.54
CA VAL A 634 -7.81 19.64 -1.38
C VAL A 634 -6.47 20.18 -1.86
N ASP A 635 -5.41 19.83 -1.14
CA ASP A 635 -4.02 20.00 -1.51
C ASP A 635 -3.29 18.68 -1.24
N VAL A 636 -2.83 18.03 -2.30
CA VAL A 636 -1.94 16.87 -2.24
C VAL A 636 -0.54 17.33 -2.61
N ASN A 637 0.42 17.04 -1.74
CA ASN A 637 1.81 17.44 -1.90
C ASN A 637 2.75 16.38 -1.25
N GLU A 638 4.06 16.64 -1.23
CA GLU A 638 5.07 15.67 -0.76
C GLU A 638 5.00 15.37 0.75
N GLU A 639 4.34 16.21 1.56
CA GLU A 639 4.07 15.97 2.98
C GLU A 639 2.80 15.15 3.23
N GLY A 640 1.89 15.08 2.24
CA GLY A 640 0.64 14.32 2.28
C GLY A 640 -0.52 14.99 1.55
N THR A 641 -1.73 14.49 1.78
CA THR A 641 -2.98 15.14 1.41
C THR A 641 -3.55 15.88 2.61
N GLU A 642 -3.80 17.18 2.46
CA GLU A 642 -4.73 17.94 3.28
C GLU A 642 -6.02 18.20 2.50
N ALA A 643 -7.16 17.84 3.05
CA ALA A 643 -8.47 18.16 2.49
C ALA A 643 -9.37 18.80 3.53
N ALA A 644 -10.26 19.68 3.09
CA ALA A 644 -11.30 20.28 3.93
C ALA A 644 -12.61 20.34 3.16
N ALA A 645 -13.72 20.23 3.88
CA ALA A 645 -15.04 20.52 3.35
C ALA A 645 -15.91 21.15 4.42
N ALA A 646 -16.79 22.05 4.02
CA ALA A 646 -17.80 22.59 4.91
C ALA A 646 -19.14 22.70 4.18
N SER A 647 -20.19 22.35 4.91
CA SER A 647 -21.58 22.39 4.43
C SER A 647 -22.39 23.23 5.40
N GLY A 648 -23.20 24.16 4.88
CA GLY A 648 -24.02 25.05 5.69
C GLY A 648 -25.42 25.19 5.09
N MET A 649 -26.47 24.95 5.88
CA MET A 649 -27.85 25.18 5.47
C MET A 649 -28.51 26.25 6.33
N VAL A 650 -29.11 27.25 5.68
CA VAL A 650 -29.82 28.35 6.33
C VAL A 650 -31.32 28.02 6.35
N VAL A 651 -31.92 28.03 7.54
CA VAL A 651 -33.37 27.89 7.74
C VAL A 651 -33.94 29.27 8.06
N SER A 652 -35.02 29.66 7.38
CA SER A 652 -35.68 30.95 7.53
C SER A 652 -37.15 30.79 7.92
N ASN A 653 -37.70 31.81 8.58
CA ASN A 653 -39.13 31.90 8.92
C ASN A 653 -39.90 32.71 7.85
N TYR A 654 -40.97 32.13 7.33
CA TYR A 654 -41.91 32.74 6.41
C TYR A 654 -42.92 33.64 7.15
N MET A 655 -42.49 34.87 7.46
CA MET A 655 -43.41 35.92 7.90
C MET A 655 -44.08 36.62 6.71
N SER A 656 -45.39 36.46 6.59
CA SER A 656 -46.22 37.20 5.63
C SER A 656 -46.37 38.68 6.00
N ARG A 657 -45.41 39.52 5.60
CA ARG A 657 -45.58 40.98 5.59
C ARG A 657 -45.72 41.50 4.16
N ILE A 658 -46.84 42.18 3.92
CA ILE A 658 -47.19 42.81 2.64
C ILE A 658 -46.28 44.03 2.42
N GLY A 659 -45.61 44.09 1.27
CA GLY A 659 -44.78 45.22 0.85
C GLY A 659 -44.30 45.03 -0.59
N MET A 660 -44.85 45.78 -1.54
CA MET A 660 -44.57 45.65 -2.98
C MET A 660 -43.41 46.55 -3.42
N GLN A 661 -42.59 46.07 -4.35
CA GLN A 661 -42.36 46.82 -5.60
C GLN A 661 -41.95 45.86 -6.74
N PHE A 662 -42.12 46.32 -7.99
CA PHE A 662 -42.12 45.49 -9.22
C PHE A 662 -41.01 45.91 -10.21
N ASP A 663 -40.73 45.01 -11.17
CA ASP A 663 -40.55 45.31 -12.62
C ASP A 663 -39.27 46.00 -13.15
N VAL A 664 -38.86 45.81 -14.43
CA VAL A 664 -39.25 44.84 -15.50
C VAL A 664 -38.02 44.49 -16.39
N ASN A 665 -38.19 43.48 -17.26
CA ASN A 665 -37.73 43.36 -18.67
C ASN A 665 -36.71 42.26 -19.02
N HIS A 666 -37.24 41.17 -19.60
CA HIS A 666 -36.56 40.44 -20.69
C HIS A 666 -36.65 41.25 -21.99
N PRO A 667 -35.73 41.02 -22.94
CA PRO A 667 -36.18 40.36 -24.18
C PRO A 667 -35.72 38.91 -24.31
N PHE A 668 -36.44 38.15 -25.13
CA PHE A 668 -36.18 36.75 -25.46
C PHE A 668 -36.10 36.61 -26.99
N THR A 669 -35.38 35.59 -27.48
CA THR A 669 -35.35 35.26 -28.91
C THR A 669 -35.23 33.74 -29.07
N PHE A 670 -36.08 33.19 -29.94
CA PHE A 670 -36.10 31.77 -30.30
C PHE A 670 -35.29 31.55 -31.58
N LEU A 671 -34.80 30.33 -31.78
CA LEU A 671 -34.58 29.82 -33.14
C LEU A 671 -34.99 28.33 -33.21
N VAL A 672 -35.70 27.98 -34.28
CA VAL A 672 -36.35 26.68 -34.44
C VAL A 672 -35.46 25.76 -35.25
N VAL A 673 -35.34 24.51 -34.82
CA VAL A 673 -34.69 23.44 -35.60
C VAL A 673 -35.75 22.69 -36.39
N ASP A 674 -35.60 22.60 -37.72
CA ASP A 674 -36.45 21.74 -38.55
C ASP A 674 -36.21 20.26 -38.21
N ASP A 675 -37.29 19.57 -37.82
CA ASP A 675 -37.29 18.16 -37.45
C ASP A 675 -36.88 17.21 -38.60
N ARG A 676 -36.83 17.68 -39.86
CA ARG A 676 -36.39 16.89 -41.01
C ARG A 676 -34.98 17.17 -41.53
N THR A 677 -34.28 18.19 -41.03
CA THR A 677 -32.91 18.55 -41.52
C THR A 677 -31.86 18.84 -40.45
N LYS A 678 -32.26 19.24 -39.22
CA LYS A 678 -31.43 19.22 -37.99
C LYS A 678 -30.11 20.04 -37.98
N MET A 679 -29.87 20.99 -38.88
CA MET A 679 -28.64 21.82 -38.94
C MET A 679 -28.92 23.20 -39.58
N ILE A 680 -28.15 24.31 -39.44
CA ILE A 680 -27.12 24.89 -38.53
C ILE A 680 -26.97 26.39 -38.94
N HIS A 681 -26.30 27.28 -38.17
CA HIS A 681 -25.28 28.29 -38.63
C HIS A 681 -24.98 29.43 -37.61
N PHE A 682 -23.83 30.10 -37.80
CA PHE A 682 -23.04 30.90 -36.83
C PHE A 682 -22.80 32.37 -37.27
N ILE A 683 -22.30 33.22 -36.33
CA ILE A 683 -21.32 34.35 -36.41
C ILE A 683 -21.55 35.22 -35.13
N ASP A 684 -20.63 35.56 -34.21
CA ASP A 684 -19.18 35.91 -34.17
C ASP A 684 -18.85 37.42 -34.28
N THR A 685 -18.13 38.01 -33.29
CA THR A 685 -16.96 38.93 -33.44
C THR A 685 -16.44 39.59 -32.12
N THR A 686 -15.34 39.06 -31.59
CA THR A 686 -14.07 39.75 -31.14
C THR A 686 -13.99 41.00 -30.21
N ILE A 687 -13.10 40.90 -29.18
CA ILE A 687 -12.03 41.89 -28.74
C ILE A 687 -12.52 43.17 -27.97
N TYR A 688 -11.91 43.77 -26.91
CA TYR A 688 -10.71 43.65 -25.99
C TYR A 688 -10.91 44.64 -24.78
N GLU A 689 -10.11 44.91 -23.72
CA GLU A 689 -8.85 44.48 -23.05
C GLU A 689 -8.76 45.19 -21.63
N GLY A 690 -7.77 44.92 -20.76
CA GLY A 690 -7.21 45.95 -19.83
C GLY A 690 -7.20 45.75 -18.29
N THR A 691 -6.24 44.98 -17.76
CA THR A 691 -5.65 45.02 -16.38
C THR A 691 -6.48 44.98 -15.07
N GLU A 692 -6.27 43.88 -14.33
CA GLU A 692 -6.14 43.69 -12.86
C GLU A 692 -7.34 43.71 -11.87
N ALA A 693 -7.33 42.62 -11.06
CA ALA A 693 -7.88 42.41 -9.70
C ALA A 693 -9.36 42.02 -9.46
N ALA A 694 -9.52 41.11 -8.49
CA ALA A 694 -10.75 40.59 -7.86
C ALA A 694 -11.66 39.64 -8.70
N ALA A 695 -12.36 38.74 -8.00
CA ALA A 695 -13.01 37.56 -8.57
C ALA A 695 -14.50 37.74 -8.91
N ALA A 696 -14.94 37.11 -10.01
CA ALA A 696 -16.34 36.80 -10.35
C ALA A 696 -16.39 35.59 -11.32
N SER A 697 -17.53 34.87 -11.39
CA SER A 697 -17.63 33.55 -12.04
C SER A 697 -18.51 33.51 -13.31
N GLY A 698 -18.15 32.67 -14.30
CA GLY A 698 -19.12 31.97 -15.17
C GLY A 698 -18.91 31.93 -16.71
N MET A 699 -19.35 30.80 -17.32
CA MET A 699 -19.76 30.58 -18.74
C MET A 699 -18.67 30.52 -19.87
N VAL A 700 -18.76 29.71 -20.95
CA VAL A 700 -19.64 28.55 -21.34
C VAL A 700 -19.05 27.61 -22.45
N VAL A 701 -18.99 26.30 -22.18
CA VAL A 701 -19.41 25.08 -22.98
C VAL A 701 -19.08 24.83 -24.50
N SER A 702 -18.27 23.76 -24.75
CA SER A 702 -18.34 22.73 -25.86
C SER A 702 -17.77 23.03 -27.29
N ASN A 703 -17.57 22.09 -28.25
CA ASN A 703 -17.86 20.62 -28.38
C ASN A 703 -17.07 19.95 -29.56
N TYR A 704 -16.89 18.60 -29.63
CA TYR A 704 -17.23 17.68 -30.77
C TYR A 704 -16.64 16.21 -30.76
N MET A 705 -17.55 15.22 -30.83
CA MET A 705 -17.52 13.89 -31.55
C MET A 705 -16.42 12.79 -31.41
N SER A 706 -16.72 11.78 -30.57
CA SER A 706 -16.98 10.34 -30.92
C SER A 706 -16.00 9.44 -31.73
N ARG A 707 -15.65 8.24 -31.20
CA ARG A 707 -16.34 6.92 -31.45
C ARG A 707 -15.63 5.67 -30.88
N ILE A 708 -16.37 4.91 -30.06
CA ILE A 708 -16.41 3.44 -29.85
C ILE A 708 -15.16 2.58 -30.19
N GLY A 709 -14.56 1.96 -29.15
CA GLY A 709 -13.72 0.76 -29.25
C GLY A 709 -13.25 0.27 -27.88
N MET A 710 -13.48 -1.00 -27.51
CA MET A 710 -13.12 -1.50 -26.16
C MET A 710 -11.69 -2.05 -26.10
N GLN A 711 -10.78 -1.27 -25.52
CA GLN A 711 -9.55 -1.71 -24.84
C GLN A 711 -9.33 -0.78 -23.65
N PHE A 712 -8.80 -1.30 -22.54
CA PHE A 712 -8.53 -0.49 -21.34
C PHE A 712 -7.22 0.29 -21.51
N ASP A 713 -7.35 1.57 -21.86
CA ASP A 713 -6.28 2.56 -21.87
C ASP A 713 -6.35 3.44 -20.61
N VAL A 714 -5.20 3.95 -20.15
CA VAL A 714 -5.05 4.66 -18.87
C VAL A 714 -5.32 6.18 -19.00
N ASN A 715 -5.91 6.61 -20.12
CA ASN A 715 -6.19 8.01 -20.46
C ASN A 715 -7.67 8.40 -20.25
N HIS A 716 -8.28 8.05 -19.12
CA HIS A 716 -9.68 8.41 -18.81
C HIS A 716 -9.81 9.17 -17.49
N PRO A 717 -10.87 10.00 -17.32
CA PRO A 717 -11.18 10.62 -16.03
C PRO A 717 -11.37 9.53 -14.98
N PHE A 718 -10.67 9.65 -13.86
CA PHE A 718 -10.61 8.62 -12.84
C PHE A 718 -11.07 9.20 -11.50
N THR A 719 -12.03 8.51 -10.88
CA THR A 719 -12.71 8.97 -9.68
C THR A 719 -11.91 8.54 -8.46
N PHE A 720 -11.32 9.50 -7.73
CA PHE A 720 -10.72 9.22 -6.44
C PHE A 720 -11.80 9.26 -5.35
N LEU A 721 -11.77 8.24 -4.48
CA LEU A 721 -12.64 8.11 -3.32
C LEU A 721 -11.76 8.08 -2.07
N VAL A 722 -11.95 9.04 -1.17
CA VAL A 722 -11.36 8.96 0.18
C VAL A 722 -12.30 8.11 1.03
N VAL A 723 -11.95 6.84 1.21
CA VAL A 723 -12.76 5.84 1.91
C VAL A 723 -12.20 5.59 3.31
N ASP A 724 -13.04 5.62 4.35
CA ASP A 724 -12.62 5.13 5.68
C ASP A 724 -12.56 3.60 5.64
N ASP A 725 -11.35 3.04 5.69
CA ASP A 725 -11.13 1.61 5.54
C ASP A 725 -11.85 0.73 6.58
N ARG A 726 -12.29 1.32 7.70
CA ARG A 726 -12.97 0.64 8.81
C ARG A 726 -14.49 0.49 8.56
N THR A 727 -15.08 1.40 7.79
CA THR A 727 -16.54 1.48 7.55
C THR A 727 -16.93 1.42 6.08
N LYS A 728 -15.95 1.57 5.18
CA LYS A 728 -16.05 1.67 3.73
C LYS A 728 -16.85 2.87 3.20
N MET A 729 -17.12 3.87 4.04
CA MET A 729 -17.80 5.11 3.64
C MET A 729 -16.93 6.05 2.80
N ILE A 730 -17.53 6.63 1.75
CA ILE A 730 -16.92 7.70 0.95
C ILE A 730 -17.03 9.05 1.66
N HIS A 731 -15.90 9.63 2.08
CA HIS A 731 -15.84 10.95 2.71
C HIS A 731 -15.63 12.09 1.73
N PHE A 732 -14.85 11.85 0.67
CA PHE A 732 -14.61 12.79 -0.41
C PHE A 732 -14.67 12.05 -1.75
N ILE A 733 -15.21 12.72 -2.77
CA ILE A 733 -15.23 12.27 -4.16
C ILE A 733 -14.64 13.37 -5.04
N ASP A 734 -13.79 12.96 -5.97
CA ASP A 734 -13.23 13.77 -7.04
C ASP A 734 -13.28 12.97 -8.35
N THR A 735 -13.24 13.62 -9.50
CA THR A 735 -12.96 12.96 -10.78
C THR A 735 -11.94 13.78 -11.56
N ILE A 736 -10.70 13.30 -11.52
CA ILE A 736 -9.56 13.99 -12.09
C ILE A 736 -9.45 13.62 -13.57
N VAL A 737 -9.55 14.61 -14.45
CA VAL A 737 -9.19 14.44 -15.87
C VAL A 737 -7.67 14.48 -15.96
N TYR A 738 -7.02 13.32 -16.13
CA TYR A 738 -5.55 13.24 -16.19
C TYR A 738 -4.98 13.70 -17.54
N ASN A 739 -5.17 14.97 -17.84
CA ASN A 739 -4.24 15.69 -18.68
C ASN A 739 -2.95 15.94 -17.88
N MET A 740 -1.93 15.12 -18.16
CA MET A 740 -0.63 15.75 -18.50
C MET A 740 -0.93 16.81 -19.56
N ASP A 741 -0.29 17.97 -19.51
CA ASP A 741 -0.56 18.98 -20.53
C ASP A 741 -0.25 18.41 -21.93
N SER A 742 -1.02 18.86 -22.91
CA SER A 742 -0.81 18.59 -24.32
C SER A 742 0.65 18.79 -24.75
N ALA A 743 1.34 19.77 -24.17
CA ALA A 743 2.77 20.01 -24.32
C ALA A 743 3.64 18.90 -23.72
N GLU A 744 3.45 18.52 -22.44
CA GLU A 744 4.23 17.47 -21.75
C GLU A 744 4.11 16.11 -22.48
N LYS A 745 2.88 15.75 -22.88
CA LYS A 745 2.62 14.54 -23.70
C LYS A 745 3.31 14.61 -25.06
N GLN A 746 3.38 15.78 -25.67
CA GLN A 746 4.05 15.98 -26.95
C GLN A 746 5.57 15.92 -26.80
N ASP A 747 6.17 16.51 -25.76
CA ASP A 747 7.62 16.57 -25.59
C ASP A 747 8.23 15.24 -25.11
N ILE A 748 7.56 14.48 -24.25
CA ILE A 748 7.95 13.09 -23.96
C ILE A 748 7.82 12.22 -25.23
N GLY A 749 6.81 12.45 -26.07
CA GLY A 749 6.63 11.77 -27.36
C GLY A 749 7.72 12.11 -28.39
N ASN A 750 8.11 13.39 -28.47
CA ASN A 750 9.23 13.88 -29.28
C ASN A 750 10.56 13.24 -28.82
N LEU A 751 10.76 13.15 -27.51
CA LEU A 751 11.93 12.53 -26.90
C LEU A 751 11.99 11.03 -27.22
N ALA A 752 10.88 10.29 -27.11
CA ALA A 752 10.82 8.88 -27.48
C ALA A 752 11.18 8.66 -28.96
N ALA A 753 10.59 9.43 -29.88
CA ALA A 753 10.91 9.34 -31.32
C ALA A 753 12.38 9.68 -31.64
N SER A 754 12.97 10.64 -30.92
CA SER A 754 14.39 11.00 -31.00
C SER A 754 15.28 9.83 -30.57
N ILE A 755 14.93 9.19 -29.44
CA ILE A 755 15.66 8.05 -28.88
C ILE A 755 15.51 6.79 -29.73
N ASP A 756 14.36 6.54 -30.37
CA ASP A 756 14.18 5.43 -31.32
C ASP A 756 15.05 5.61 -32.58
N TYR A 757 15.16 6.84 -33.12
CA TYR A 757 16.06 7.13 -34.23
C TYR A 757 17.54 6.97 -33.85
N PHE A 758 17.91 7.48 -32.67
CA PHE A 758 19.28 7.35 -32.16
C PHE A 758 19.62 5.89 -31.82
N THR A 759 18.67 5.11 -31.28
CA THR A 759 18.78 3.65 -31.06
C THR A 759 19.22 2.94 -32.33
N ASN A 760 18.51 3.16 -33.44
CA ASN A 760 18.89 2.59 -34.71
C ASN A 760 20.31 3.03 -35.12
N SER A 761 20.57 4.35 -35.12
CA SER A 761 21.83 4.91 -35.61
C SER A 761 23.04 4.40 -34.81
N LEU A 762 22.91 4.32 -33.49
CA LEU A 762 23.94 3.82 -32.57
C LEU A 762 24.14 2.30 -32.72
N TYR A 763 23.05 1.52 -32.75
CA TYR A 763 23.11 0.06 -32.94
C TYR A 763 23.75 -0.30 -34.27
N GLN A 764 23.36 0.36 -35.37
CA GLN A 764 23.97 0.18 -36.68
C GLN A 764 25.49 0.39 -36.65
N ALA A 765 25.96 1.40 -35.90
CA ALA A 765 27.37 1.77 -35.82
C ALA A 765 28.24 0.97 -34.83
N VAL A 766 27.64 0.20 -33.90
CA VAL A 766 28.40 -0.66 -32.95
C VAL A 766 28.17 -2.16 -33.15
N ALA A 767 26.98 -2.58 -33.61
CA ALA A 767 26.61 -3.99 -33.67
C ALA A 767 26.86 -4.62 -35.03
N THR A 768 26.53 -3.94 -36.13
CA THR A 768 26.51 -4.60 -37.44
C THR A 768 27.90 -5.00 -37.93
N GLY A 769 28.00 -6.17 -38.54
CA GLY A 769 29.28 -6.76 -38.98
C GLY A 769 30.14 -7.36 -37.87
N THR A 770 29.74 -7.27 -36.59
CA THR A 770 30.36 -8.03 -35.50
C THR A 770 29.66 -9.39 -35.33
N ASN A 771 30.44 -10.42 -34.98
CA ASN A 771 29.91 -11.74 -34.60
C ASN A 771 29.88 -11.92 -33.07
N GLU A 772 29.95 -10.82 -32.32
CA GLU A 772 30.03 -10.78 -30.86
C GLU A 772 28.66 -10.45 -30.26
N ASN A 773 28.47 -10.79 -28.99
CA ASN A 773 27.33 -10.32 -28.22
C ASN A 773 27.45 -8.81 -28.01
N VAL A 774 26.32 -8.11 -28.11
CA VAL A 774 26.25 -6.65 -27.93
C VAL A 774 25.04 -6.34 -27.06
N PHE A 775 25.22 -5.60 -25.98
CA PHE A 775 24.11 -5.06 -25.18
C PHE A 775 24.38 -3.60 -24.82
N MET A 776 23.39 -2.72 -24.99
CA MET A 776 23.56 -1.30 -24.67
C MET A 776 22.25 -0.60 -24.32
N SER A 777 22.35 0.56 -23.70
CA SER A 777 21.21 1.47 -23.51
C SER A 777 21.36 2.75 -24.34
N PRO A 778 20.69 2.85 -25.49
CA PRO A 778 20.65 4.08 -26.28
C PRO A 778 20.01 5.24 -25.50
N PHE A 779 19.00 4.95 -24.66
CA PHE A 779 18.39 5.92 -23.74
C PHE A 779 19.42 6.53 -22.78
N SER A 780 20.21 5.69 -22.10
CA SER A 780 21.24 6.11 -21.15
C SER A 780 22.34 6.93 -21.85
N VAL A 781 22.81 6.46 -23.02
CA VAL A 781 23.77 7.20 -23.86
C VAL A 781 23.18 8.56 -24.30
N ALA A 782 21.93 8.60 -24.75
CA ALA A 782 21.25 9.84 -25.15
C ALA A 782 21.06 10.82 -23.99
N THR A 783 20.86 10.34 -22.75
CA THR A 783 20.84 11.18 -21.54
C THR A 783 22.18 11.91 -21.38
N VAL A 784 23.30 11.18 -21.37
CA VAL A 784 24.63 11.77 -21.18
C VAL A 784 25.03 12.70 -22.33
N LEU A 785 24.64 12.38 -23.57
CA LEU A 785 24.80 13.30 -24.71
C LEU A 785 23.95 14.57 -24.53
N SER A 786 22.74 14.46 -23.99
CA SER A 786 21.83 15.60 -23.77
C SER A 786 22.28 16.51 -22.61
N MET A 787 22.96 15.95 -21.60
CA MET A 787 23.69 16.75 -20.59
C MET A 787 24.72 17.67 -21.26
N VAL A 788 25.54 17.13 -22.18
CA VAL A 788 26.54 17.93 -22.92
C VAL A 788 25.88 18.90 -23.90
N TYR A 789 24.80 18.50 -24.57
CA TYR A 789 24.02 19.37 -25.48
C TYR A 789 23.53 20.64 -24.79
N LEU A 790 23.11 20.58 -23.52
CA LEU A 790 22.72 21.76 -22.73
C LEU A 790 23.86 22.79 -22.58
N GLY A 791 25.12 22.33 -22.58
CA GLY A 791 26.32 23.17 -22.58
C GLY A 791 26.82 23.57 -23.98
N ALA A 792 26.38 22.86 -25.03
CA ALA A 792 26.84 23.05 -26.39
C ALA A 792 26.21 24.27 -27.09
N ARG A 793 26.96 24.91 -27.97
CA ARG A 793 26.57 26.09 -28.75
C ARG A 793 26.97 25.94 -30.22
N GLN A 794 26.49 26.85 -31.07
CA GLN A 794 26.85 26.96 -32.49
C GLN A 794 26.85 25.62 -33.25
N ASN A 795 27.97 25.22 -33.88
CA ASN A 795 28.04 24.02 -34.70
C ASN A 795 28.07 22.72 -33.87
N SER A 796 28.61 22.78 -32.64
CA SER A 796 28.55 21.65 -31.70
C SER A 796 27.10 21.32 -31.31
N ALA A 797 26.27 22.33 -31.01
CA ALA A 797 24.83 22.14 -30.78
C ALA A 797 24.12 21.52 -31.99
N LYS A 798 24.37 22.05 -33.19
CA LYS A 798 23.80 21.53 -34.45
C LYS A 798 24.17 20.08 -34.74
N GLN A 799 25.31 19.59 -34.26
CA GLN A 799 25.66 18.18 -34.41
C GLN A 799 24.83 17.28 -33.48
N PHE A 800 24.51 17.71 -32.25
CA PHE A 800 23.55 17.00 -31.39
C PHE A 800 22.14 16.97 -32.01
N GLU A 801 21.63 18.12 -32.46
CA GLU A 801 20.35 18.22 -33.19
C GLU A 801 20.27 17.21 -34.34
N ASN A 802 21.34 17.13 -35.15
CA ASN A 802 21.40 16.23 -36.30
C ASN A 802 21.55 14.74 -35.94
N VAL A 803 22.25 14.39 -34.87
CA VAL A 803 22.52 12.99 -34.48
C VAL A 803 21.39 12.39 -33.65
N LEU A 804 20.79 13.17 -32.76
CA LEU A 804 19.68 12.75 -31.91
C LEU A 804 18.31 12.99 -32.56
N LYS A 805 18.24 13.73 -33.69
CA LYS A 805 17.01 14.20 -34.36
C LYS A 805 16.07 15.02 -33.48
N ILE A 806 16.67 15.69 -32.51
CA ILE A 806 16.06 16.74 -31.71
C ILE A 806 15.70 17.93 -32.61
N THR A 807 14.43 18.32 -32.59
CA THR A 807 13.91 19.55 -33.24
C THR A 807 13.79 20.73 -32.27
N SER A 808 14.05 20.51 -30.99
CA SER A 808 13.86 21.47 -29.89
C SER A 808 15.18 22.04 -29.36
N ASN A 809 15.11 23.20 -28.71
CA ASN A 809 16.25 23.80 -28.04
C ASN A 809 16.76 22.91 -26.87
N PRO A 810 18.01 23.11 -26.38
CA PRO A 810 18.58 22.25 -25.34
C PRO A 810 17.81 22.24 -24.00
N ASP A 811 17.23 23.37 -23.58
CA ASP A 811 16.48 23.49 -22.33
C ASP A 811 15.16 22.72 -22.38
N SER A 812 14.45 22.73 -23.52
CA SER A 812 13.26 21.90 -23.75
C SER A 812 13.57 20.40 -23.73
N VAL A 813 14.73 19.98 -24.27
CA VAL A 813 15.17 18.57 -24.20
C VAL A 813 15.50 18.17 -22.76
N ALA A 814 16.23 19.03 -22.04
CA ALA A 814 16.53 18.80 -20.63
C ALA A 814 15.24 18.74 -19.78
N LEU A 815 14.22 19.53 -20.11
CA LEU A 815 12.90 19.47 -19.50
C LEU A 815 12.18 18.13 -19.79
N ALA A 816 12.12 17.69 -21.05
CA ALA A 816 11.52 16.40 -21.41
C ALA A 816 12.20 15.21 -20.71
N PHE A 817 13.54 15.24 -20.56
CA PHE A 817 14.25 14.25 -19.73
C PHE A 817 13.84 14.32 -18.26
N LYS A 818 13.73 15.52 -17.68
CA LYS A 818 13.31 15.71 -16.28
C LYS A 818 11.90 15.17 -16.01
N GLU A 819 10.97 15.45 -16.91
CA GLU A 819 9.59 14.96 -16.85
C GLU A 819 9.57 13.43 -16.94
N TYR A 820 10.31 12.86 -17.91
CA TYR A 820 10.41 11.42 -18.05
C TYR A 820 11.10 10.72 -16.86
N PHE A 821 12.15 11.32 -16.28
CA PHE A 821 12.75 10.82 -15.03
C PHE A 821 11.81 10.94 -13.83
N SER A 822 10.93 11.94 -13.81
CA SER A 822 9.90 12.08 -12.77
C SER A 822 8.83 10.97 -12.91
N LEU A 823 8.43 10.65 -14.15
CA LEU A 823 7.55 9.52 -14.47
C LEU A 823 8.21 8.16 -14.17
N LEU A 824 9.52 8.01 -14.37
CA LEU A 824 10.27 6.84 -13.92
C LEU A 824 10.32 6.73 -12.39
N LYS A 825 10.62 7.82 -11.68
CA LYS A 825 10.71 7.88 -10.20
C LYS A 825 9.36 7.59 -9.50
N ASN A 826 8.26 7.86 -10.17
CA ASN A 826 6.89 7.58 -9.70
C ASN A 826 6.36 6.20 -10.15
N SER A 827 7.17 5.37 -10.82
CA SER A 827 6.81 3.98 -11.15
C SER A 827 6.87 3.08 -9.92
N ASP A 828 6.15 1.96 -9.93
CA ASP A 828 6.23 0.94 -8.89
C ASP A 828 7.65 0.39 -8.68
N LYS A 829 7.94 -0.02 -7.44
CA LYS A 829 9.18 -0.69 -7.01
C LYS A 829 9.40 -2.09 -7.60
N LEU A 830 8.66 -2.45 -8.64
CA LEU A 830 8.59 -3.79 -9.25
C LEU A 830 9.59 -3.95 -10.41
N VAL A 831 10.11 -2.84 -10.95
CA VAL A 831 11.22 -2.79 -11.90
C VAL A 831 12.26 -1.80 -11.38
N THR A 832 13.54 -2.17 -11.41
CA THR A 832 14.67 -1.34 -10.96
C THR A 832 15.54 -0.98 -12.16
N PHE A 833 15.44 0.27 -12.61
CA PHE A 833 16.31 0.85 -13.64
C PHE A 833 17.33 1.77 -12.96
N ASN A 834 18.59 1.33 -12.88
CA ASN A 834 19.70 2.13 -12.34
C ASN A 834 20.61 2.57 -13.49
N SER A 835 20.38 3.77 -13.99
CA SER A 835 21.28 4.48 -14.91
C SER A 835 22.18 5.43 -14.11
N VAL A 836 23.49 5.22 -14.23
CA VAL A 836 24.55 5.92 -13.50
C VAL A 836 25.27 6.83 -14.49
N ASN A 837 24.81 8.08 -14.53
CA ASN A 837 25.26 9.14 -15.41
C ASN A 837 26.08 10.15 -14.61
N ARG A 838 27.27 10.54 -15.11
CA ARG A 838 28.06 11.66 -14.56
C ARG A 838 29.00 12.22 -15.63
N LEU A 839 29.34 13.50 -15.48
CA LEU A 839 30.39 14.15 -16.26
C LEU A 839 31.58 14.44 -15.35
N TYR A 840 32.80 14.24 -15.85
CA TYR A 840 34.03 14.55 -15.12
C TYR A 840 34.91 15.51 -15.91
N ALA A 841 35.09 16.73 -15.40
CA ALA A 841 35.88 17.79 -16.04
C ALA A 841 37.24 17.96 -15.33
N SER A 842 38.29 18.35 -16.06
CA SER A 842 39.56 18.71 -15.42
C SER A 842 39.38 19.95 -14.53
N GLU A 843 40.03 19.99 -13.36
CA GLU A 843 40.13 21.20 -12.52
C GLU A 843 40.64 22.45 -13.27
N LYS A 844 41.34 22.26 -14.40
CA LYS A 844 41.75 23.34 -15.32
C LYS A 844 40.59 24.11 -15.97
N PHE A 845 39.39 23.54 -16.00
CA PHE A 845 38.22 24.12 -16.67
C PHE A 845 37.05 24.20 -15.67
N PRO A 846 36.96 25.30 -14.89
CA PRO A 846 35.90 25.48 -13.92
C PRO A 846 34.53 25.42 -14.58
N ILE A 847 33.67 24.54 -14.08
CA ILE A 847 32.29 24.43 -14.56
C ILE A 847 31.43 25.48 -13.85
N SER A 848 30.60 26.19 -14.61
CA SER A 848 29.74 27.25 -14.10
C SER A 848 28.65 26.69 -13.17
N GLU A 849 28.32 27.46 -12.13
CA GLU A 849 27.36 27.00 -11.12
C GLU A 849 25.95 26.86 -11.71
N ASP A 850 25.56 27.72 -12.66
CA ASP A 850 24.32 27.61 -13.41
C ASP A 850 24.22 26.29 -14.19
N TYR A 851 25.34 25.81 -14.76
CA TYR A 851 25.36 24.54 -15.47
C TYR A 851 25.24 23.35 -14.50
N LYS A 852 25.93 23.37 -13.35
CA LYS A 852 25.77 22.35 -12.29
C LYS A 852 24.33 22.30 -11.77
N ASN A 853 23.77 23.46 -11.43
CA ASN A 853 22.38 23.60 -10.99
C ASN A 853 21.41 23.01 -12.03
N ASN A 854 21.67 23.21 -13.33
CA ASN A 854 20.88 22.60 -14.40
C ASN A 854 21.09 21.07 -14.51
N MET A 855 22.29 20.52 -14.29
CA MET A 855 22.50 19.05 -14.24
C MET A 855 21.64 18.40 -13.15
N VAL A 856 21.63 18.99 -11.95
CA VAL A 856 20.83 18.51 -10.81
C VAL A 856 19.33 18.67 -11.08
N LYS A 857 18.92 19.84 -11.59
CA LYS A 857 17.51 20.21 -11.88
C LYS A 857 16.84 19.36 -12.96
N TYR A 858 17.59 18.97 -14.00
CA TYR A 858 17.02 18.31 -15.18
C TYR A 858 17.36 16.82 -15.29
N PHE A 859 18.60 16.42 -14.99
CA PHE A 859 19.09 15.05 -15.21
C PHE A 859 19.26 14.26 -13.91
N PHE A 860 18.94 14.86 -12.74
CA PHE A 860 19.18 14.29 -11.40
C PHE A 860 20.62 13.77 -11.22
N SER A 861 21.57 14.43 -11.89
CA SER A 861 22.97 14.06 -12.03
C SER A 861 23.86 15.29 -11.77
N ASP A 862 25.16 15.12 -11.85
CA ASP A 862 26.17 16.09 -11.41
C ASP A 862 27.38 16.10 -12.38
N ILE A 863 28.19 17.14 -12.28
CA ILE A 863 29.45 17.31 -13.02
C ILE A 863 30.58 17.69 -12.07
N GLU A 864 31.57 16.81 -11.98
CA GLU A 864 32.63 16.87 -10.98
C GLU A 864 33.94 17.40 -11.61
N ASN A 865 34.51 18.47 -11.04
CA ASN A 865 35.86 18.91 -11.40
C ASN A 865 36.89 18.04 -10.65
N VAL A 866 37.83 17.43 -11.38
CA VAL A 866 38.81 16.48 -10.85
C VAL A 866 40.23 16.68 -11.41
N ASP A 867 41.24 16.40 -10.59
CA ASP A 867 42.64 16.38 -11.03
C ASP A 867 42.95 15.15 -11.91
N PHE A 868 42.84 15.33 -13.21
CA PHE A 868 43.48 14.44 -14.19
C PHE A 868 44.99 14.74 -14.36
N MET A 869 45.45 15.97 -14.09
CA MET A 869 46.80 16.44 -14.39
C MET A 869 47.89 15.73 -13.59
N THR A 870 47.68 15.49 -12.29
CA THR A 870 48.66 14.81 -11.42
C THR A 870 48.14 13.49 -10.85
N ASN A 871 46.82 13.27 -10.82
CA ASN A 871 46.18 12.11 -10.20
C ASN A 871 45.37 11.20 -11.16
N ALA A 872 45.52 11.30 -12.50
CA ALA A 872 44.67 10.60 -13.49
C ALA A 872 44.28 9.13 -13.15
N GLU A 873 45.25 8.30 -12.76
CA GLU A 873 45.00 6.87 -12.44
C GLU A 873 44.28 6.68 -11.09
N LYS A 874 44.55 7.53 -10.09
CA LYS A 874 43.78 7.56 -8.83
C LYS A 874 42.33 7.97 -9.09
N THR A 875 42.15 8.98 -9.95
CA THR A 875 40.84 9.45 -10.42
C THR A 875 40.11 8.34 -11.18
N ARG A 876 40.80 7.57 -12.03
CA ARG A 876 40.23 6.37 -12.71
C ARG A 876 39.66 5.36 -11.71
N ILE A 877 40.44 5.03 -10.69
CA ILE A 877 40.03 4.08 -9.64
C ILE A 877 38.80 4.63 -8.89
N THR A 878 38.82 5.91 -8.50
CA THR A 878 37.68 6.55 -7.80
C THR A 878 36.40 6.55 -8.64
N ILE A 879 36.50 6.78 -9.95
CA ILE A 879 35.34 6.69 -10.87
C ILE A 879 34.83 5.25 -10.98
N ASN A 880 35.71 4.26 -11.10
CA ASN A 880 35.32 2.85 -11.15
C ASN A 880 34.68 2.37 -9.83
N ASP A 881 35.21 2.75 -8.68
CA ASP A 881 34.61 2.45 -7.38
C ASP A 881 33.25 3.13 -7.20
N TRP A 882 33.09 4.38 -7.66
CA TRP A 882 31.80 5.08 -7.65
C TRP A 882 30.78 4.38 -8.56
N VAL A 883 31.15 4.02 -9.80
CA VAL A 883 30.28 3.26 -10.71
C VAL A 883 29.89 1.91 -10.12
N LYS A 884 30.85 1.17 -9.56
CA LYS A 884 30.63 -0.13 -8.92
C LYS A 884 29.62 -0.02 -7.77
N ASN A 885 29.78 0.97 -6.90
CA ASN A 885 28.88 1.18 -5.76
C ASN A 885 27.45 1.55 -6.20
N ASN A 886 27.29 2.42 -7.21
CA ASN A 886 25.97 2.84 -7.70
C ASN A 886 25.27 1.78 -8.59
N THR A 887 26.02 0.77 -9.08
CA THR A 887 25.48 -0.35 -9.88
C THR A 887 25.38 -1.67 -9.09
N ASN A 888 25.28 -1.61 -7.75
CA ASN A 888 25.17 -2.80 -6.89
C ASN A 888 26.31 -3.82 -7.08
N ASN A 889 27.52 -3.35 -7.36
CA ASN A 889 28.71 -4.12 -7.75
C ASN A 889 28.66 -4.85 -9.10
N LYS A 890 27.64 -4.62 -9.93
CA LYS A 890 27.49 -5.30 -11.23
C LYS A 890 28.41 -4.73 -12.31
N ILE A 891 28.57 -3.41 -12.37
CA ILE A 891 29.48 -2.80 -13.33
C ILE A 891 30.80 -2.48 -12.63
N THR A 892 31.78 -3.36 -12.82
CA THR A 892 33.18 -3.14 -12.45
C THR A 892 33.99 -2.64 -13.64
N ASP A 893 35.11 -1.98 -13.37
CA ASP A 893 36.09 -1.48 -14.35
C ASP A 893 35.52 -0.93 -15.67
N LEU A 894 34.62 0.06 -15.57
CA LEU A 894 34.13 0.86 -16.71
C LEU A 894 35.28 1.53 -17.45
N LEU A 895 36.20 2.13 -16.70
CA LEU A 895 37.40 2.78 -17.21
C LEU A 895 38.59 1.81 -17.16
N PRO A 896 39.06 1.25 -18.30
CA PRO A 896 40.24 0.39 -18.31
C PRO A 896 41.52 1.17 -17.97
N SER A 897 42.55 0.48 -17.48
CA SER A 897 43.82 1.13 -17.09
C SER A 897 44.41 1.98 -18.22
N GLY A 898 44.84 3.21 -17.92
CA GLY A 898 45.35 4.16 -18.92
C GLY A 898 44.30 4.81 -19.83
N SER A 899 43.00 4.60 -19.58
CA SER A 899 41.91 5.33 -20.27
C SER A 899 41.85 6.83 -19.91
N LEU A 900 42.35 7.19 -18.73
CA LEU A 900 42.52 8.58 -18.28
C LEU A 900 43.99 8.99 -18.36
N THR A 901 44.23 10.25 -18.70
CA THR A 901 45.58 10.81 -18.88
C THR A 901 45.64 12.24 -18.33
N PRO A 902 46.84 12.82 -18.09
CA PRO A 902 47.00 14.24 -17.82
C PRO A 902 46.44 15.18 -18.91
N GLN A 903 46.12 14.65 -20.09
CA GLN A 903 45.52 15.37 -21.22
C GLN A 903 43.99 15.19 -21.30
N SER A 904 43.37 14.46 -20.37
CA SER A 904 41.91 14.34 -20.27
C SER A 904 41.30 15.67 -19.81
N VAL A 905 40.22 16.10 -20.47
CA VAL A 905 39.58 17.41 -20.31
C VAL A 905 38.14 17.30 -19.83
N LEU A 906 37.30 16.54 -20.55
CA LEU A 906 35.93 16.19 -20.15
C LEU A 906 35.69 14.73 -20.49
N VAL A 907 35.29 13.92 -19.51
CA VAL A 907 35.02 12.49 -19.68
C VAL A 907 33.55 12.23 -19.40
N LEU A 908 32.88 11.60 -20.36
CA LEU A 908 31.45 11.32 -20.31
C LEU A 908 31.24 9.88 -19.81
N ILE A 909 30.63 9.73 -18.62
CA ILE A 909 30.49 8.45 -17.93
C ILE A 909 29.05 7.95 -17.98
N ASN A 910 28.87 6.74 -18.52
CA ASN A 910 27.60 6.05 -18.55
C ASN A 910 27.75 4.58 -18.13
N ALA A 911 27.15 4.20 -17.01
CA ALA A 911 27.00 2.81 -16.61
C ALA A 911 25.53 2.52 -16.34
N VAL A 912 24.99 1.39 -16.81
CA VAL A 912 23.55 1.13 -16.72
C VAL A 912 23.22 -0.33 -16.44
N TYR A 913 22.30 -0.52 -15.51
CA TYR A 913 21.82 -1.82 -15.05
C TYR A 913 20.28 -1.81 -15.00
N PHE A 914 19.68 -2.88 -15.50
CA PHE A 914 18.23 -3.10 -15.46
C PHE A 914 17.92 -4.40 -14.73
N LYS A 915 16.93 -4.36 -13.84
CA LYS A 915 16.35 -5.51 -13.18
C LYS A 915 14.83 -5.44 -13.25
N GLY A 916 14.18 -6.56 -13.58
CA GLY A 916 12.73 -6.67 -13.59
C GLY A 916 12.30 -8.13 -13.64
N THR A 917 11.34 -8.52 -12.81
CA THR A 917 10.78 -9.89 -12.80
C THR A 917 9.80 -10.06 -13.96
N TRP A 918 9.79 -11.21 -14.64
CA TRP A 918 8.81 -11.49 -15.71
C TRP A 918 7.38 -11.44 -15.16
N ALA A 919 6.43 -10.94 -15.94
CA ALA A 919 5.00 -11.12 -15.64
C ALA A 919 4.58 -12.59 -15.76
N GLU A 920 5.29 -13.36 -16.59
CA GLU A 920 5.10 -14.78 -16.83
C GLU A 920 6.43 -15.49 -16.57
N ILE A 921 6.68 -15.84 -15.30
CA ILE A 921 7.92 -16.48 -14.83
C ILE A 921 8.08 -17.87 -15.45
N PHE A 922 9.27 -18.17 -15.96
CA PHE A 922 9.65 -19.51 -16.44
C PHE A 922 9.97 -20.42 -15.23
N SER A 923 9.92 -21.74 -15.41
CA SER A 923 10.31 -22.65 -14.32
C SER A 923 11.73 -23.17 -14.49
N GLU A 924 12.52 -23.11 -13.42
CA GLU A 924 13.83 -23.77 -13.31
C GLU A 924 13.73 -25.29 -13.56
N GLU A 925 12.65 -25.94 -13.12
CA GLU A 925 12.41 -27.38 -13.37
C GLU A 925 12.10 -27.69 -14.85
N ALA A 926 11.72 -26.67 -15.63
CA ALA A 926 11.49 -26.77 -17.07
C ALA A 926 12.71 -26.32 -17.90
N THR A 927 13.71 -25.70 -17.27
CA THR A 927 14.97 -25.35 -17.93
C THR A 927 15.71 -26.63 -18.33
N SER A 928 16.13 -26.72 -19.60
CA SER A 928 16.79 -27.90 -20.15
C SER A 928 17.88 -27.53 -21.14
N SER A 929 18.95 -28.34 -21.21
CA SER A 929 20.03 -28.07 -22.15
C SER A 929 19.60 -28.39 -23.58
N ARG A 930 19.64 -27.37 -24.45
CA ARG A 930 19.30 -27.46 -25.89
C ARG A 930 20.48 -26.98 -26.73
N LYS A 931 20.43 -27.27 -28.03
CA LYS A 931 21.41 -26.75 -28.99
C LYS A 931 21.08 -25.31 -29.37
N PHE A 932 22.04 -24.42 -29.21
CA PHE A 932 22.05 -23.12 -29.86
C PHE A 932 22.96 -23.18 -31.10
N TYR A 933 22.43 -22.89 -32.29
CA TYR A 933 23.14 -22.85 -33.55
C TYR A 933 23.84 -21.49 -33.71
N LEU A 934 25.14 -21.43 -33.43
CA LEU A 934 25.98 -20.26 -33.67
C LEU A 934 26.08 -19.91 -35.17
N SER A 935 25.94 -20.94 -36.01
CA SER A 935 25.73 -20.90 -37.45
C SER A 935 25.09 -22.21 -37.90
N SER A 936 24.66 -22.30 -39.16
CA SER A 936 24.06 -23.51 -39.75
C SER A 936 24.91 -24.79 -39.63
N ASP A 937 26.22 -24.65 -39.43
CA ASP A 937 27.22 -25.72 -39.31
C ASP A 937 27.82 -25.87 -37.89
N LYS A 938 27.52 -24.95 -36.95
CA LYS A 938 28.16 -24.88 -35.62
C LYS A 938 27.14 -24.71 -34.50
N THR A 939 27.14 -25.64 -33.53
CA THR A 939 26.26 -25.59 -32.36
C THR A 939 27.03 -25.58 -31.04
N VAL A 940 26.48 -24.91 -30.02
CA VAL A 940 26.83 -25.08 -28.60
C VAL A 940 25.64 -25.69 -27.85
N SER A 941 25.88 -26.43 -26.76
CA SER A 941 24.80 -26.85 -25.83
C SER A 941 24.72 -25.83 -24.71
N HIS A 942 23.52 -25.34 -24.42
CA HIS A 942 23.28 -24.29 -23.44
C HIS A 942 21.92 -24.46 -22.78
N ASP A 943 21.69 -23.83 -21.62
CA ASP A 943 20.44 -23.99 -20.87
C ASP A 943 19.35 -23.06 -21.42
N PHE A 944 18.21 -23.65 -21.78
CA PHE A 944 17.04 -22.96 -22.29
C PHE A 944 15.90 -23.10 -21.28
N MET A 945 15.39 -21.97 -20.80
CA MET A 945 14.16 -21.89 -20.04
C MET A 945 12.96 -22.11 -20.97
N TYR A 946 11.94 -22.81 -20.47
CA TYR A 946 10.73 -23.17 -21.22
C TYR A 946 9.47 -22.62 -20.55
N ILE A 947 8.58 -22.03 -21.35
CA ILE A 947 7.22 -21.66 -20.93
C ILE A 947 6.23 -21.89 -22.07
N SER A 948 5.00 -22.26 -21.70
CA SER A 948 3.97 -22.67 -22.65
C SER A 948 2.68 -21.89 -22.36
N LYS A 949 2.54 -20.69 -22.93
CA LYS A 949 1.46 -19.73 -22.68
C LYS A 949 1.16 -18.85 -23.91
N GLY A 950 0.05 -18.12 -23.87
CA GLY A 950 -0.29 -17.05 -24.81
C GLY A 950 0.61 -15.82 -24.65
N PHE A 951 1.27 -15.41 -25.74
CA PHE A 951 2.04 -14.17 -25.80
C PHE A 951 1.64 -13.30 -27.00
N ASN A 952 1.82 -11.98 -26.86
CA ASN A 952 1.76 -11.05 -27.99
C ASN A 952 2.90 -11.38 -28.97
N THR A 953 2.53 -11.88 -30.14
CA THR A 953 3.45 -12.43 -31.14
C THR A 953 3.22 -11.78 -32.50
N LYS A 954 4.30 -11.45 -33.21
CA LYS A 954 4.28 -11.01 -34.62
C LYS A 954 5.03 -12.03 -35.47
N ILE A 955 4.46 -12.38 -36.61
CA ILE A 955 5.08 -13.25 -37.61
C ILE A 955 5.21 -12.45 -38.90
N SER A 956 6.36 -12.54 -39.53
CA SER A 956 6.68 -11.96 -40.84
C SER A 956 7.43 -12.99 -41.68
N ASP A 957 7.57 -12.75 -42.97
CA ASP A 957 8.19 -13.70 -43.91
C ASP A 957 9.68 -13.95 -43.57
N ASN A 958 10.37 -12.95 -43.01
CA ASN A 958 11.79 -13.00 -42.69
C ASN A 958 12.11 -13.21 -41.19
N TYR A 959 11.17 -12.93 -40.28
CA TYR A 959 11.39 -12.96 -38.82
C TYR A 959 10.10 -13.20 -38.01
N LYS A 960 10.27 -13.64 -36.76
CA LYS A 960 9.20 -13.73 -35.74
C LYS A 960 9.59 -12.96 -34.47
N VAL A 961 8.62 -12.37 -33.78
CA VAL A 961 8.82 -11.56 -32.56
C VAL A 961 7.85 -11.99 -31.48
N VAL A 962 8.34 -12.12 -30.25
CA VAL A 962 7.53 -12.32 -29.04
C VAL A 962 7.75 -11.17 -28.05
N GLU A 963 6.67 -10.66 -27.47
CA GLU A 963 6.68 -9.71 -26.36
C GLU A 963 6.59 -10.46 -25.03
N LEU A 964 7.54 -10.21 -24.13
CA LEU A 964 7.63 -10.75 -22.77
C LEU A 964 7.49 -9.60 -21.76
N PRO A 965 6.30 -9.35 -21.18
CA PRO A 965 6.11 -8.29 -20.21
C PRO A 965 6.81 -8.57 -18.89
N TYR A 966 7.24 -7.51 -18.20
CA TYR A 966 7.67 -7.57 -16.80
C TYR A 966 6.49 -7.31 -15.84
N ILE A 967 6.64 -7.62 -14.55
CA ILE A 967 5.64 -7.33 -13.52
C ILE A 967 5.22 -5.85 -13.56
N GLY A 968 3.93 -5.58 -13.34
CA GLY A 968 3.32 -4.25 -13.51
C GLY A 968 3.11 -3.83 -14.97
N LYS A 969 3.68 -4.56 -15.94
CA LYS A 969 3.57 -4.33 -17.41
C LYS A 969 4.03 -2.94 -17.88
N ALA A 970 4.71 -2.17 -17.02
CA ALA A 970 5.33 -0.89 -17.36
C ALA A 970 6.51 -1.05 -18.33
N PHE A 971 7.16 -2.21 -18.34
CA PHE A 971 8.19 -2.58 -19.31
C PHE A 971 7.87 -3.94 -19.97
N SER A 972 8.39 -4.15 -21.19
CA SER A 972 8.44 -5.46 -21.84
C SER A 972 9.80 -5.67 -22.52
N MET A 973 10.28 -6.92 -22.56
CA MET A 973 11.29 -7.35 -23.53
C MET A 973 10.60 -7.77 -24.84
N PHE A 974 11.20 -7.44 -25.98
CA PHE A 974 10.80 -7.95 -27.29
C PHE A 974 11.95 -8.77 -27.87
N VAL A 975 11.74 -10.08 -28.08
CA VAL A 975 12.74 -10.98 -28.69
C VAL A 975 12.44 -11.11 -30.18
N ILE A 976 13.37 -10.66 -31.02
CA ILE A 976 13.27 -10.55 -32.49
C ILE A 976 14.21 -11.59 -33.10
N LEU A 977 13.64 -12.68 -33.58
CA LEU A 977 14.35 -13.87 -34.06
C LEU A 977 14.13 -13.98 -35.59
N PRO A 978 15.20 -14.04 -36.41
CA PRO A 978 15.04 -14.31 -37.84
C PRO A 978 14.41 -15.70 -38.07
N ASN A 979 13.87 -15.93 -39.27
CA ASN A 979 13.33 -17.25 -39.62
C ASN A 979 14.44 -18.24 -40.06
N GLU A 980 15.61 -17.72 -40.45
CA GLU A 980 16.78 -18.47 -40.90
C GLU A 980 17.90 -18.43 -39.86
N ILE A 981 18.60 -19.57 -39.63
CA ILE A 981 19.67 -19.70 -38.63
C ILE A 981 20.78 -18.65 -38.81
N ASN A 982 21.18 -18.41 -40.06
CA ASN A 982 22.21 -17.41 -40.40
C ASN A 982 21.60 -16.01 -40.69
N GLY A 983 20.31 -15.80 -40.40
CA GLY A 983 19.50 -14.68 -40.87
C GLY A 983 19.73 -13.35 -40.12
N LEU A 984 20.45 -13.35 -39.00
CA LEU A 984 20.64 -12.13 -38.19
C LEU A 984 21.29 -10.99 -38.99
N ALA A 985 22.27 -11.28 -39.85
CA ALA A 985 22.92 -10.27 -40.70
C ALA A 985 22.06 -9.78 -41.90
N ALA A 986 20.87 -10.33 -42.08
CA ALA A 986 19.82 -9.77 -42.94
C ALA A 986 18.82 -8.94 -42.11
N LEU A 987 18.37 -9.47 -40.97
CA LEU A 987 17.53 -8.75 -40.00
C LEU A 987 18.16 -7.44 -39.53
N GLU A 988 19.47 -7.42 -39.25
CA GLU A 988 20.24 -6.21 -38.90
C GLU A 988 20.16 -5.11 -39.98
N LYS A 989 19.89 -5.45 -41.25
CA LYS A 989 19.71 -4.48 -42.34
C LYS A 989 18.26 -4.01 -42.49
N GLU A 990 17.31 -4.80 -41.99
CA GLU A 990 15.90 -4.39 -41.88
C GLU A 990 15.65 -3.50 -40.67
N ILE A 991 16.43 -3.65 -39.58
CA ILE A 991 16.38 -2.77 -38.41
C ILE A 991 16.68 -1.33 -38.84
N ASN A 992 15.65 -0.50 -38.77
CA ASN A 992 15.65 0.93 -39.06
C ASN A 992 14.63 1.62 -38.12
N ALA A 993 14.61 2.96 -38.09
CA ALA A 993 13.71 3.69 -37.19
C ALA A 993 12.21 3.35 -37.36
N GLN A 994 11.74 3.08 -38.59
CA GLN A 994 10.34 2.67 -38.82
C GLN A 994 10.09 1.21 -38.39
N PHE A 995 11.06 0.32 -38.58
CA PHE A 995 10.99 -1.07 -38.08
C PHE A 995 10.87 -1.07 -36.55
N LEU A 996 11.75 -0.34 -35.86
CA LEU A 996 11.73 -0.23 -34.40
C LEU A 996 10.39 0.37 -33.92
N LYS A 997 9.94 1.46 -34.56
CA LYS A 997 8.64 2.08 -34.27
C LYS A 997 7.48 1.08 -34.42
N ASP A 998 7.49 0.26 -35.45
CA ASP A 998 6.47 -0.76 -35.71
C ASP A 998 6.47 -1.91 -34.70
N ILE A 999 7.60 -2.18 -34.03
CA ILE A 999 7.69 -3.12 -32.90
C ILE A 999 7.10 -2.49 -31.63
N VAL A 1000 7.49 -1.27 -31.26
CA VAL A 1000 7.00 -0.63 -30.01
C VAL A 1000 5.53 -0.18 -30.09
N ASP A 1001 5.06 0.21 -31.29
CA ASP A 1001 3.62 0.38 -31.60
C ASP A 1001 2.86 -0.96 -31.68
N ARG A 1002 3.54 -2.11 -31.57
CA ARG A 1002 2.97 -3.47 -31.67
C ARG A 1002 2.21 -3.73 -32.97
N LYS A 1003 2.63 -3.10 -34.08
CA LYS A 1003 1.95 -3.24 -35.38
C LYS A 1003 2.09 -4.65 -35.95
N GLY A 1004 0.95 -5.32 -36.09
CA GLY A 1004 0.86 -6.69 -36.60
C GLY A 1004 1.01 -7.78 -35.54
N PHE A 1005 1.15 -7.43 -34.26
CA PHE A 1005 1.14 -8.40 -33.16
C PHE A 1005 -0.28 -8.95 -32.92
N LYS A 1006 -0.35 -10.21 -32.49
CA LYS A 1006 -1.58 -10.92 -32.10
C LYS A 1006 -1.29 -11.78 -30.88
N MET A 1007 -2.27 -12.00 -30.01
CA MET A 1007 -2.13 -12.99 -28.94
C MET A 1007 -2.10 -14.40 -29.54
N MET A 1008 -1.04 -15.16 -29.28
CA MET A 1008 -0.82 -16.51 -29.81
C MET A 1008 -0.25 -17.44 -28.73
N GLY A 1009 -0.78 -18.66 -28.62
CA GLY A 1009 -0.23 -19.69 -27.75
C GLY A 1009 1.10 -20.21 -28.29
N LEU A 1010 2.18 -20.01 -27.54
CA LEU A 1010 3.53 -20.45 -27.89
C LEU A 1010 3.98 -21.63 -27.03
N GLU A 1011 4.85 -22.45 -27.60
CA GLU A 1011 5.84 -23.26 -26.88
C GLU A 1011 7.17 -22.49 -26.99
N LEU A 1012 7.44 -21.61 -26.02
CA LEU A 1012 8.58 -20.72 -26.03
C LEU A 1012 9.76 -21.39 -25.33
N HIS A 1013 10.83 -21.62 -26.08
CA HIS A 1013 12.12 -22.07 -25.56
C HIS A 1013 13.12 -20.93 -25.76
N MET A 1014 13.71 -20.42 -24.68
CA MET A 1014 14.61 -19.26 -24.73
C MET A 1014 15.90 -19.55 -23.96
N PRO A 1015 17.09 -19.28 -24.51
CA PRO A 1015 18.33 -19.48 -23.78
C PRO A 1015 18.42 -18.50 -22.61
N LYS A 1016 18.96 -18.96 -21.48
CA LYS A 1016 19.48 -18.07 -20.43
C LYS A 1016 20.71 -17.35 -20.95
N PHE A 1017 20.93 -16.09 -20.63
CA PHE A 1017 22.15 -15.38 -21.05
C PHE A 1017 22.50 -14.23 -20.12
N CYS A 1018 23.79 -14.05 -19.87
CA CYS A 1018 24.32 -12.88 -19.17
C CYS A 1018 25.27 -12.15 -20.12
N LEU A 1019 25.01 -10.87 -20.40
CA LEU A 1019 25.81 -10.04 -21.29
C LEU A 1019 26.36 -8.84 -20.52
N GLU A 1020 27.67 -8.67 -20.59
CA GLU A 1020 28.37 -7.45 -20.21
C GLU A 1020 29.01 -6.86 -21.47
N SER A 1021 28.76 -5.59 -21.77
CA SER A 1021 29.33 -4.94 -22.96
C SER A 1021 29.86 -3.56 -22.62
N SER A 1022 31.06 -3.26 -23.09
CA SER A 1022 31.83 -2.06 -22.77
C SER A 1022 32.26 -1.34 -24.04
N PHE A 1023 31.95 -0.05 -24.17
CA PHE A 1023 32.17 0.73 -25.39
C PHE A 1023 32.90 2.03 -25.11
N LYS A 1024 33.87 2.33 -25.98
CA LYS A 1024 34.53 3.63 -26.11
C LYS A 1024 33.88 4.36 -27.30
N LEU A 1025 32.91 5.23 -27.01
CA LEU A 1025 31.94 5.72 -28.00
C LEU A 1025 32.41 6.93 -28.82
N GLY A 1026 33.49 7.63 -28.45
CA GLY A 1026 33.92 8.86 -29.12
C GLY A 1026 34.14 8.70 -30.63
N ASP A 1027 34.82 7.64 -31.06
CA ASP A 1027 35.04 7.36 -32.49
C ASP A 1027 33.80 6.80 -33.21
N VAL A 1028 32.80 6.31 -32.47
CA VAL A 1028 31.47 5.95 -33.01
C VAL A 1028 30.64 7.21 -33.24
N LEU A 1029 30.60 8.10 -32.25
CA LEU A 1029 29.86 9.37 -32.30
C LEU A 1029 30.41 10.31 -33.37
N LYS A 1030 31.75 10.39 -33.54
CA LYS A 1030 32.38 11.10 -34.66
C LYS A 1030 31.89 10.59 -36.02
N LYS A 1031 31.76 9.27 -36.22
CA LYS A 1031 31.24 8.67 -37.47
C LYS A 1031 29.76 8.96 -37.69
N LEU A 1032 28.97 9.05 -36.62
CA LEU A 1032 27.56 9.46 -36.68
C LEU A 1032 27.37 10.95 -36.98
N GLY A 1033 28.42 11.78 -36.84
CA GLY A 1033 28.43 13.20 -37.17
C GLY A 1033 28.70 14.13 -35.97
N LEU A 1034 28.74 13.59 -34.75
CA LEU A 1034 29.05 14.33 -33.52
C LEU A 1034 30.57 14.36 -33.32
N SER A 1035 31.24 15.27 -34.02
CA SER A 1035 32.70 15.33 -34.14
C SER A 1035 33.34 16.57 -33.50
N ASP A 1036 32.67 17.72 -33.52
CA ASP A 1036 33.22 18.99 -33.02
C ASP A 1036 33.49 18.93 -31.51
N ILE A 1037 32.61 18.26 -30.74
CA ILE A 1037 32.79 18.15 -29.28
C ILE A 1037 34.05 17.38 -28.87
N PHE A 1038 34.61 16.57 -29.78
CA PHE A 1038 35.84 15.81 -29.57
C PHE A 1038 37.06 16.46 -30.25
N ASP A 1039 36.91 17.65 -30.81
CA ASP A 1039 37.97 18.41 -31.48
C ASP A 1039 38.30 19.68 -30.66
N PRO A 1040 39.50 19.79 -30.07
CA PRO A 1040 39.90 20.93 -29.24
C PRO A 1040 39.84 22.31 -29.94
N LEU A 1041 39.75 22.34 -31.29
CA LEU A 1041 39.69 23.57 -32.08
C LEU A 1041 38.27 23.89 -32.58
N LYS A 1042 37.28 23.00 -32.38
CA LYS A 1042 35.88 23.18 -32.82
C LYS A 1042 34.85 23.08 -31.70
N ALA A 1043 35.18 22.42 -30.59
CA ALA A 1043 34.26 22.23 -29.46
C ALA A 1043 33.76 23.57 -28.93
N ASP A 1044 32.46 23.82 -29.07
CA ASP A 1044 31.80 25.00 -28.56
C ASP A 1044 30.89 24.62 -27.39
N LEU A 1045 31.50 24.21 -26.29
CA LEU A 1045 30.84 23.80 -25.04
C LEU A 1045 30.79 24.94 -24.02
N SER A 1046 30.81 26.21 -24.48
CA SER A 1046 30.96 27.38 -23.61
C SER A 1046 29.80 27.61 -22.63
N GLY A 1047 28.67 26.92 -22.80
CA GLY A 1047 27.58 26.91 -21.83
C GLY A 1047 27.94 26.18 -20.53
N MET A 1048 28.94 25.29 -20.55
CA MET A 1048 29.45 24.59 -19.36
C MET A 1048 30.36 25.46 -18.50
N THR A 1049 31.04 26.45 -19.09
CA THR A 1049 32.09 27.28 -18.46
C THR A 1049 31.66 28.73 -18.22
N GLY A 1050 30.46 29.12 -18.68
CA GLY A 1050 29.98 30.51 -18.62
C GLY A 1050 30.54 31.44 -19.71
N GLY A 1051 31.25 30.90 -20.71
CA GLY A 1051 31.71 31.66 -21.88
C GLY A 1051 33.00 31.19 -22.53
N GLU A 1052 33.83 30.41 -21.83
CA GLU A 1052 35.14 29.97 -22.34
C GLU A 1052 35.04 28.78 -23.31
N LYS A 1053 35.68 28.90 -24.48
CA LYS A 1053 35.74 27.86 -25.52
C LYS A 1053 37.02 27.03 -25.42
N ASN A 1054 37.21 26.39 -24.27
CA ASN A 1054 38.42 25.66 -23.91
C ASN A 1054 38.17 24.22 -23.43
N ILE A 1055 36.91 23.84 -23.17
CA ILE A 1055 36.51 22.48 -22.77
C ILE A 1055 36.00 21.67 -23.98
N TYR A 1056 36.47 20.43 -24.10
CA TYR A 1056 36.08 19.47 -25.13
C TYR A 1056 35.98 18.06 -24.54
N ALA A 1057 35.06 17.24 -25.05
CA ALA A 1057 34.95 15.83 -24.69
C ALA A 1057 36.20 15.08 -25.14
N SER A 1058 36.92 14.49 -24.20
CA SER A 1058 38.08 13.64 -24.48
C SER A 1058 37.65 12.23 -24.88
N GLU A 1059 36.63 11.69 -24.20
CA GLU A 1059 36.07 10.37 -24.50
C GLU A 1059 34.69 10.17 -23.85
N MET A 1060 33.89 9.24 -24.38
CA MET A 1060 32.69 8.72 -23.76
C MET A 1060 32.79 7.22 -23.51
N PHE A 1061 32.60 6.80 -22.27
CA PHE A 1061 32.58 5.40 -21.88
C PHE A 1061 31.15 4.96 -21.53
N HIS A 1062 30.68 3.91 -22.20
CA HIS A 1062 29.39 3.28 -21.92
C HIS A 1062 29.61 1.82 -21.53
N LYS A 1063 28.99 1.37 -20.44
CA LYS A 1063 28.95 -0.04 -20.06
C LYS A 1063 27.55 -0.44 -19.61
N ALA A 1064 27.07 -1.58 -20.10
CA ALA A 1064 25.76 -2.12 -19.79
C ALA A 1064 25.87 -3.58 -19.37
N PHE A 1065 25.04 -3.98 -18.41
CA PHE A 1065 24.97 -5.35 -17.89
C PHE A 1065 23.52 -5.84 -17.89
N VAL A 1066 23.32 -7.09 -18.30
CA VAL A 1066 22.03 -7.80 -18.25
C VAL A 1066 22.26 -9.27 -17.93
N ASP A 1067 21.47 -9.84 -17.04
CA ASP A 1067 21.37 -11.28 -16.80
C ASP A 1067 19.92 -11.70 -17.03
N VAL A 1068 19.67 -12.67 -17.91
CA VAL A 1068 18.35 -13.18 -18.26
C VAL A 1068 18.23 -14.62 -17.80
N ASN A 1069 17.28 -14.83 -16.90
CA ASN A 1069 17.03 -16.08 -16.19
C ASN A 1069 15.51 -16.32 -16.04
N GLU A 1070 15.16 -17.38 -15.32
CA GLU A 1070 13.80 -17.87 -15.18
C GLU A 1070 12.87 -16.90 -14.44
N GLU A 1071 13.38 -16.17 -13.42
CA GLU A 1071 12.62 -15.16 -12.70
C GLU A 1071 12.39 -13.89 -13.52
N GLY A 1072 13.33 -13.51 -14.38
CA GLY A 1072 13.32 -12.20 -15.02
C GLY A 1072 14.64 -11.77 -15.64
N THR A 1073 14.89 -10.48 -15.47
CA THR A 1073 16.19 -9.86 -15.69
C THR A 1073 16.82 -9.54 -14.32
N GLU A 1074 17.93 -10.22 -14.06
CA GLU A 1074 18.72 -10.43 -12.85
C GLU A 1074 18.01 -10.62 -11.50
N ALA A 1075 18.34 -11.74 -10.82
CA ALA A 1075 18.12 -11.95 -9.39
C ALA A 1075 19.34 -12.64 -8.75
N ALA A 1076 19.51 -12.50 -7.43
CA ALA A 1076 20.69 -13.02 -6.73
C ALA A 1076 20.39 -13.34 -5.24
N ALA A 1077 19.42 -14.21 -4.99
CA ALA A 1077 19.09 -14.71 -3.65
C ALA A 1077 18.44 -16.12 -3.69
N ALA A 1078 19.13 -17.10 -4.27
CA ALA A 1078 18.59 -18.45 -4.41
C ALA A 1078 18.45 -19.19 -3.07
N THR A 1079 17.21 -19.26 -2.57
CA THR A 1079 16.73 -20.29 -1.63
C THR A 1079 15.43 -20.85 -2.19
N GLY A 1080 15.57 -21.66 -3.24
CA GLY A 1080 14.46 -22.10 -4.06
C GLY A 1080 13.60 -23.19 -3.43
N MET A 1081 12.32 -23.18 -3.80
CA MET A 1081 11.65 -24.38 -4.29
C MET A 1081 10.60 -23.92 -5.29
N VAL A 1082 10.84 -24.19 -6.57
CA VAL A 1082 9.88 -23.88 -7.64
C VAL A 1082 8.81 -24.98 -7.65
N VAL A 1083 7.56 -24.62 -7.95
CA VAL A 1083 6.46 -25.57 -8.15
C VAL A 1083 5.72 -25.18 -9.42
N ILE A 1084 5.78 -26.03 -10.46
CA ILE A 1084 5.07 -25.76 -11.72
C ILE A 1084 3.57 -26.05 -11.57
N LEU A 1085 2.73 -25.03 -11.77
CA LEU A 1085 1.32 -25.22 -12.12
C LEU A 1085 1.11 -25.07 -13.64
N GLN A 1086 1.13 -26.19 -14.37
CA GLN A 1086 0.84 -26.19 -15.81
C GLN A 1086 -0.65 -25.96 -16.08
N SER A 1087 -1.01 -24.74 -16.52
CA SER A 1087 -2.36 -24.43 -17.01
C SER A 1087 -2.46 -24.61 -18.53
N LEU A 1088 -3.23 -25.61 -18.98
CA LEU A 1088 -3.55 -25.81 -20.40
C LEU A 1088 -4.54 -24.74 -20.91
N GLU A 1089 -4.02 -23.60 -21.36
CA GLU A 1089 -4.71 -22.80 -22.38
C GLU A 1089 -4.88 -23.66 -23.65
N ILE A 1090 -6.11 -24.00 -24.02
CA ILE A 1090 -6.38 -24.83 -25.20
C ILE A 1090 -6.35 -23.96 -26.47
N PHE A 1091 -5.17 -23.42 -26.77
CA PHE A 1091 -4.77 -23.17 -28.15
C PHE A 1091 -4.56 -24.53 -28.81
N ILE A 1092 -5.55 -25.00 -29.57
CA ILE A 1092 -5.56 -26.36 -30.17
C ILE A 1092 -4.33 -26.57 -31.08
N ASN A 1093 -3.79 -25.49 -31.66
CA ASN A 1093 -2.46 -25.44 -32.24
C ASN A 1093 -1.63 -24.42 -31.44
N ARG A 1094 -0.59 -24.87 -30.74
CA ARG A 1094 0.48 -23.99 -30.22
C ARG A 1094 1.59 -23.87 -31.27
N MET A 1095 2.29 -22.74 -31.30
CA MET A 1095 3.41 -22.52 -32.21
C MET A 1095 4.75 -22.67 -31.47
N ASP A 1096 5.67 -23.46 -32.02
CA ASP A 1096 7.03 -23.54 -31.49
C ASP A 1096 7.81 -22.23 -31.74
N PHE A 1097 8.30 -21.65 -30.65
CA PHE A 1097 9.13 -20.45 -30.62
C PHE A 1097 10.47 -20.79 -29.94
N ASP A 1098 11.23 -21.69 -30.57
CA ASP A 1098 12.60 -22.00 -30.14
C ASP A 1098 13.60 -20.92 -30.57
N VAL A 1099 14.12 -20.16 -29.61
CA VAL A 1099 15.10 -19.07 -29.78
C VAL A 1099 16.52 -19.65 -29.85
N ASN A 1100 16.71 -20.59 -30.78
CA ASN A 1100 17.88 -21.47 -30.84
C ASN A 1100 19.02 -20.99 -31.74
N HIS A 1101 19.00 -19.75 -32.21
CA HIS A 1101 20.03 -19.18 -33.11
C HIS A 1101 20.06 -17.65 -33.00
N PRO A 1102 21.08 -16.95 -33.56
CA PRO A 1102 21.33 -15.55 -33.27
C PRO A 1102 20.14 -14.60 -33.47
N PHE A 1103 19.85 -13.81 -32.43
CA PHE A 1103 18.66 -12.96 -32.35
C PHE A 1103 18.98 -11.58 -31.77
N THR A 1104 18.08 -10.62 -32.03
CA THR A 1104 18.11 -9.26 -31.44
C THR A 1104 17.01 -9.15 -30.40
N PHE A 1105 17.19 -8.33 -29.36
CA PHE A 1105 16.14 -8.02 -28.41
C PHE A 1105 16.12 -6.53 -28.02
N LEU A 1106 14.94 -6.06 -27.60
CA LEU A 1106 14.70 -4.72 -27.07
C LEU A 1106 14.16 -4.83 -25.65
N ILE A 1107 14.44 -3.84 -24.79
CA ILE A 1107 13.67 -3.60 -23.54
C ILE A 1107 13.07 -2.20 -23.66
N VAL A 1108 11.75 -2.09 -23.45
CA VAL A 1108 10.94 -0.93 -23.84
C VAL A 1108 10.06 -0.48 -22.66
N ASP A 1109 9.98 0.81 -22.38
CA ASP A 1109 8.95 1.38 -21.49
C ASP A 1109 7.63 1.43 -22.26
N ASN A 1110 6.63 0.69 -21.79
CA ASN A 1110 5.35 0.53 -22.48
C ASN A 1110 4.46 1.78 -22.41
N ARG A 1111 4.72 2.69 -21.47
CA ARG A 1111 3.94 3.92 -21.25
C ARG A 1111 4.29 4.98 -22.28
N THR A 1112 5.58 5.12 -22.57
CA THR A 1112 6.13 6.09 -23.53
C THR A 1112 6.54 5.47 -24.87
N LYS A 1113 6.50 4.13 -24.97
CA LYS A 1113 7.02 3.30 -26.08
C LYS A 1113 8.53 3.42 -26.32
N MET A 1114 9.24 4.07 -25.41
CA MET A 1114 10.65 4.44 -25.55
C MET A 1114 11.56 3.22 -25.38
N ILE A 1115 12.48 3.00 -26.33
CA ILE A 1115 13.46 1.91 -26.24
C ILE A 1115 14.53 2.28 -25.21
N HIS A 1116 14.61 1.50 -24.13
CA HIS A 1116 15.63 1.65 -23.09
C HIS A 1116 16.91 0.90 -23.42
N PHE A 1117 16.79 -0.33 -23.91
CA PHE A 1117 17.92 -1.18 -24.25
C PHE A 1117 17.71 -1.88 -25.60
N ILE A 1118 18.83 -2.13 -26.27
CA ILE A 1118 18.90 -3.00 -27.44
C ILE A 1118 20.12 -3.92 -27.29
N GLY A 1119 19.98 -5.16 -27.72
CA GLY A 1119 21.10 -6.10 -27.76
C GLY A 1119 20.92 -7.20 -28.78
N LYS A 1120 21.99 -7.96 -29.03
CA LYS A 1120 21.97 -9.20 -29.80
C LYS A 1120 22.75 -10.29 -29.08
N VAL A 1121 22.23 -11.51 -29.17
CA VAL A 1121 22.89 -12.73 -28.70
C VAL A 1121 23.34 -13.50 -29.94
N THR A 1122 24.65 -13.58 -30.16
CA THR A 1122 25.29 -14.46 -31.14
C THR A 1122 25.75 -15.77 -30.51
N ASN A 1123 26.00 -15.78 -29.19
CA ASN A 1123 26.30 -16.97 -28.40
C ASN A 1123 25.82 -16.78 -26.94
N PRO A 1124 24.83 -17.52 -26.43
CA PRO A 1124 24.35 -17.34 -25.05
C PRO A 1124 25.33 -17.82 -23.95
N SER A 1125 26.46 -18.43 -24.32
CA SER A 1125 27.45 -19.03 -23.41
C SER A 1125 28.71 -18.18 -23.13
N THR A 1126 28.78 -16.92 -23.60
CA THR A 1126 29.96 -16.04 -23.50
C THR A 1126 29.62 -14.58 -23.30
#